data_AF-A0A7J3AP76-F1
#
_entry.id   AF-A0A7J3AP76-F1
#
_cell.length_a   1.000
_cell.length_b   1.000
_cell.length_c   1.000
_cell.angle_alpha   90.00
_cell.angle_beta   90.00
_cell.angle_gamma   90.00
#
_symmetry.space_group_name_H-M   'P 1'
#
loop_
_entity.id
_entity.type
_entity.pdbx_description
1 polymer ?
#
loop_
_entity_poly.entity_id
_entity_poly.type
_entity_poly.pdbx_seq_one_letter_code
_entity_poly.pdbx_strand_id
1 'polypeptide(L)'
;MPEMIREAIGLVVEGKDLDTTVAKSVMMEIMRGEATPAQIGSFITAMRMKGETVNELLGFATAMRECCSKIVAPPGAVDLCGTGGDGLGTFNVSTVASFVVAGSGVPVAKHGNRSVSSRCGSADMLSALGLPIDLDPKSVERVLSSVGIGFMFAPVFHSSMKNVASARREIGIRSYFNILGPMTNPAGVKNQLIGVYDIEIGEKIAKVLRELGSNHVFIVHSNGMDEASNIDETRVIELRDGRIESFTIRPEMFGFERAEQKDILGGGPEENARIALSILSGERSPRTDIVLLNAGLAICASGRTESIIDGVELARESIEKGLALRKMKEFSQCILEIEKERQRSADVRSLIARRIRIDVMMERCAEITRAFIDKCREDGRTRELLGALDNELLERPTPLTVLALNRITRLNNIVEQHLERHPGSEGKLSDSLRAADGIGLIAEYKPRSPASPPMTVAPSPDSAIAAYRTPGVSGVSVLVEPDYFGGGIQLFSQFRSQLEVPMLFKDFIVSEEQLEVASTIGADAVLLIAKLLSSDSLDALIEESARRGLEPLVELHDEADIRKFRELRATDAVKVIGLNSRDFSIMRTNLERIIALRHALPDDKVIIAESGIGSADDVKRLRDFDGVLVGSLLMRALDVKQQVAELVAACRGAKA
;
A
#
# COMPACT_ATOMS: atom_id res chain seq x y z
N MET A 1 -28.97 -34.55 0.15
CA MET A 1 -27.89 -35.52 0.44
C MET A 1 -27.72 -35.51 1.95
N PRO A 2 -27.50 -36.65 2.64
CA PRO A 2 -27.21 -36.60 4.07
C PRO A 2 -26.02 -35.65 4.32
N GLU A 3 -26.18 -34.73 5.27
CA GLU A 3 -25.17 -33.71 5.63
C GLU A 3 -23.92 -34.40 6.17
N MET A 4 -22.90 -34.57 5.34
CA MET A 4 -21.71 -35.33 5.70
C MET A 4 -20.94 -34.64 6.84
N ILE A 5 -20.96 -33.30 6.87
CA ILE A 5 -20.39 -32.53 7.98
C ILE A 5 -21.08 -32.84 9.32
N ARG A 6 -22.38 -33.12 9.33
CA ARG A 6 -23.10 -33.40 10.58
C ARG A 6 -22.67 -34.74 11.18
N GLU A 7 -22.52 -35.77 10.35
CA GLU A 7 -22.01 -37.07 10.77
C GLU A 7 -20.54 -36.95 11.22
N ALA A 8 -19.73 -36.21 10.48
CA ALA A 8 -18.32 -35.96 10.81
C ALA A 8 -18.16 -35.22 12.15
N ILE A 9 -19.01 -34.23 12.46
CA ILE A 9 -19.03 -33.57 13.77
C ILE A 9 -19.24 -34.60 14.89
N GLY A 10 -20.18 -35.53 14.74
CA GLY A 10 -20.43 -36.59 15.72
C GLY A 10 -19.20 -37.46 15.98
N LEU A 11 -18.48 -37.84 14.92
CA LEU A 11 -17.25 -38.63 15.02
C LEU A 11 -16.12 -37.85 15.72
N VAL A 12 -15.87 -36.61 15.30
CA VAL A 12 -14.74 -35.83 15.79
C VAL A 12 -14.93 -35.40 17.25
N VAL A 13 -16.17 -35.14 17.68
CA VAL A 13 -16.49 -34.86 19.10
C VAL A 13 -16.19 -36.07 20.00
N GLU A 14 -16.32 -37.29 19.48
CA GLU A 14 -15.92 -38.52 20.18
C GLU A 14 -14.41 -38.81 20.08
N GLY A 15 -13.63 -37.91 19.49
CA GLY A 15 -12.19 -38.09 19.29
C GLY A 15 -11.82 -39.10 18.20
N LYS A 16 -12.76 -39.44 17.31
CA LYS A 16 -12.51 -40.37 16.19
C LYS A 16 -11.95 -39.63 14.98
N ASP A 17 -10.96 -40.23 14.34
CA ASP A 17 -10.35 -39.70 13.12
C ASP A 17 -11.22 -39.94 11.90
N LEU A 18 -11.21 -38.99 10.97
CA LEU A 18 -11.83 -39.14 9.66
C LEU A 18 -10.81 -39.71 8.67
N ASP A 19 -11.27 -40.58 7.78
CA ASP A 19 -10.45 -40.95 6.62
C ASP A 19 -10.34 -39.80 5.61
N THR A 20 -9.39 -39.90 4.69
CA THR A 20 -9.11 -38.88 3.67
C THR A 20 -10.33 -38.55 2.80
N THR A 21 -11.16 -39.54 2.48
CA THR A 21 -12.32 -39.38 1.59
C THR A 21 -13.44 -38.62 2.28
N VAL A 22 -13.71 -38.95 3.54
CA VAL A 22 -14.70 -38.26 4.38
C VAL A 22 -14.22 -36.84 4.64
N ALA A 23 -12.96 -36.65 5.05
CA ALA A 23 -12.40 -35.33 5.29
C ALA A 23 -12.48 -34.43 4.04
N LYS A 24 -12.12 -34.97 2.86
CA LYS A 24 -12.27 -34.26 1.58
C LYS A 24 -13.72 -33.85 1.33
N SER A 25 -14.66 -34.76 1.51
CA SER A 25 -16.07 -34.52 1.23
C SER A 25 -16.68 -33.47 2.16
N VAL A 26 -16.33 -33.51 3.46
CA VAL A 26 -16.71 -32.45 4.43
C VAL A 26 -16.15 -31.10 3.99
N MET A 27 -14.88 -31.05 3.58
CA MET A 27 -14.29 -29.80 3.10
C MET A 27 -14.95 -29.29 1.82
N MET A 28 -15.35 -30.17 0.90
CA MET A 28 -16.09 -29.78 -0.30
C MET A 28 -17.45 -29.18 0.05
N GLU A 29 -18.19 -29.75 1.01
CA GLU A 29 -19.46 -29.22 1.52
C GLU A 29 -19.27 -27.78 2.07
N ILE A 30 -18.20 -27.57 2.86
CA ILE A 30 -17.82 -26.24 3.36
C ILE A 30 -17.47 -25.28 2.21
N MET A 31 -16.63 -25.71 1.26
CA MET A 31 -16.18 -24.88 0.15
C MET A 31 -17.29 -24.53 -0.84
N ARG A 32 -18.34 -25.36 -0.94
CA ARG A 32 -19.54 -25.09 -1.75
C ARG A 32 -20.57 -24.21 -1.04
N GLY A 33 -20.42 -23.96 0.26
CA GLY A 33 -21.36 -23.18 1.05
C GLY A 33 -22.63 -23.95 1.41
N GLU A 34 -22.54 -25.27 1.46
CA GLU A 34 -23.64 -26.17 1.81
C GLU A 34 -23.75 -26.33 3.34
N ALA A 35 -22.67 -26.09 4.08
CA ALA A 35 -22.63 -26.12 5.54
C ALA A 35 -23.00 -24.77 6.17
N THR A 36 -23.79 -24.81 7.26
CA THR A 36 -24.15 -23.63 8.05
C THR A 36 -22.98 -23.11 8.88
N PRO A 37 -22.96 -21.82 9.26
CA PRO A 37 -21.92 -21.27 10.15
C PRO A 37 -21.77 -22.04 11.48
N ALA A 38 -22.89 -22.53 12.04
CA ALA A 38 -22.88 -23.32 13.27
C ALA A 38 -22.21 -24.69 13.09
N GLN A 39 -22.50 -25.40 12.00
CA GLN A 39 -21.84 -26.67 11.67
C GLN A 39 -20.34 -26.45 11.45
N ILE A 40 -19.97 -25.44 10.66
CA ILE A 40 -18.57 -25.08 10.41
C ILE A 40 -17.85 -24.77 11.72
N GLY A 41 -18.46 -23.98 12.60
CA GLY A 41 -17.84 -23.61 13.87
C GLY A 41 -17.71 -24.76 14.85
N SER A 42 -18.72 -25.64 14.91
CA SER A 42 -18.67 -26.87 15.68
C SER A 42 -17.55 -27.79 15.18
N PHE A 43 -17.46 -27.99 13.86
CA PHE A 43 -16.44 -28.83 13.25
C PHE A 43 -15.02 -28.30 13.47
N ILE A 44 -14.80 -26.99 13.26
CA ILE A 44 -13.52 -26.34 13.52
C ILE A 44 -13.07 -26.55 14.96
N THR A 45 -13.97 -26.32 15.91
CA THR A 45 -13.67 -26.42 17.35
C THR A 45 -13.37 -27.88 17.73
N ALA A 46 -14.20 -28.83 17.28
CA ALA A 46 -14.01 -30.24 17.56
C ALA A 46 -12.69 -30.77 16.96
N MET A 47 -12.37 -30.41 15.71
CA MET A 47 -11.10 -30.80 15.08
C MET A 47 -9.90 -30.24 15.84
N ARG A 48 -9.98 -28.99 16.31
CA ARG A 48 -8.89 -28.39 17.09
C ARG A 48 -8.69 -29.09 18.44
N MET A 49 -9.77 -29.52 19.09
CA MET A 49 -9.72 -30.26 20.35
C MET A 49 -9.17 -31.69 20.16
N LYS A 50 -9.59 -32.38 19.10
CA LYS A 50 -9.09 -33.72 18.76
C LYS A 50 -7.62 -33.70 18.33
N GLY A 51 -7.23 -32.67 17.59
CA GLY A 51 -5.98 -32.62 16.84
C GLY A 51 -6.13 -33.27 15.46
N GLU A 52 -5.54 -32.63 14.46
CA GLU A 52 -5.65 -33.07 13.07
C GLU A 52 -4.62 -34.15 12.71
N THR A 53 -5.07 -35.16 11.97
CA THR A 53 -4.22 -36.21 11.40
C THR A 53 -3.73 -35.85 9.99
N VAL A 54 -2.73 -36.59 9.49
CA VAL A 54 -2.21 -36.43 8.12
C VAL A 54 -3.29 -36.72 7.07
N ASN A 55 -4.12 -37.76 7.28
CA ASN A 55 -5.19 -38.14 6.35
C ASN A 55 -6.28 -37.07 6.25
N GLU A 56 -6.67 -36.49 7.39
CA GLU A 56 -7.63 -35.38 7.43
C GLU A 56 -7.10 -34.15 6.69
N LEU A 57 -5.87 -33.73 7.01
CA LEU A 57 -5.22 -32.60 6.35
C LEU A 57 -5.04 -32.83 4.85
N LEU A 58 -4.71 -34.06 4.42
CA LEU A 58 -4.63 -34.44 3.02
C LEU A 58 -5.97 -34.28 2.30
N GLY A 59 -7.06 -34.78 2.91
CA GLY A 59 -8.41 -34.65 2.36
C GLY A 59 -8.83 -33.19 2.21
N PHE A 60 -8.60 -32.40 3.26
CA PHE A 60 -8.86 -30.96 3.29
C PHE A 60 -8.07 -30.18 2.25
N ALA A 61 -6.75 -30.40 2.17
CA ALA A 61 -5.88 -29.73 1.20
C ALA A 61 -6.26 -30.09 -0.24
N THR A 62 -6.62 -31.36 -0.49
CA THR A 62 -7.08 -31.84 -1.79
C THR A 62 -8.35 -31.11 -2.24
N ALA A 63 -9.36 -31.02 -1.36
CA ALA A 63 -10.59 -30.27 -1.65
C ALA A 63 -10.30 -28.79 -1.94
N MET A 64 -9.46 -28.14 -1.14
CA MET A 64 -9.10 -26.73 -1.37
C MET A 64 -8.36 -26.51 -2.70
N ARG A 65 -7.49 -27.44 -3.12
CA ARG A 65 -6.83 -27.42 -4.43
C ARG A 65 -7.79 -27.68 -5.60
N GLU A 66 -8.87 -28.42 -5.38
CA GLU A 66 -9.91 -28.63 -6.40
C GLU A 66 -10.83 -27.42 -6.57
N CYS A 67 -11.07 -26.66 -5.50
CA CYS A 67 -11.90 -25.46 -5.52
C CYS A 67 -11.16 -24.16 -5.90
N CYS A 68 -9.82 -24.16 -5.95
CA CYS A 68 -9.06 -22.95 -6.26
C CYS A 68 -9.01 -22.66 -7.78
N SER A 69 -8.79 -21.39 -8.12
CA SER A 69 -8.54 -20.98 -9.50
C SER A 69 -7.09 -21.29 -9.87
N LYS A 70 -6.86 -22.35 -10.65
CA LYS A 70 -5.50 -22.83 -10.96
C LYS A 70 -4.81 -21.97 -12.02
N ILE A 71 -3.48 -21.92 -11.93
CA ILE A 71 -2.60 -21.40 -12.99
C ILE A 71 -1.47 -22.38 -13.26
N VAL A 72 -0.80 -22.24 -14.40
CA VAL A 72 0.36 -23.05 -14.78
C VAL A 72 1.64 -22.27 -14.46
N ALA A 73 2.48 -22.85 -13.59
CA ALA A 73 3.80 -22.32 -13.31
C ALA A 73 4.88 -22.96 -14.20
N PRO A 74 5.96 -22.22 -14.54
CA PRO A 74 7.12 -22.79 -15.21
C PRO A 74 7.76 -23.94 -14.42
N PRO A 75 8.44 -24.90 -15.09
CA PRO A 75 9.18 -25.96 -14.41
C PRO A 75 10.19 -25.41 -13.40
N GLY A 76 10.35 -26.09 -12.27
CA GLY A 76 11.24 -25.67 -11.20
C GLY A 76 10.71 -24.49 -10.36
N ALA A 77 9.49 -24.01 -10.60
CA ALA A 77 8.90 -22.93 -9.82
C ALA A 77 8.82 -23.29 -8.33
N VAL A 78 9.10 -22.28 -7.50
CA VAL A 78 9.04 -22.38 -6.04
C VAL A 78 7.97 -21.47 -5.45
N ASP A 79 7.53 -21.80 -4.25
CA ASP A 79 6.76 -20.90 -3.37
C ASP A 79 7.50 -20.72 -2.05
N LEU A 80 7.43 -19.50 -1.51
CA LEU A 80 7.96 -19.13 -0.22
C LEU A 80 6.80 -18.57 0.61
N CYS A 81 6.32 -19.36 1.56
CA CYS A 81 5.19 -18.99 2.40
C CYS A 81 5.38 -19.43 3.85
N GLY A 82 4.77 -18.69 4.76
CA GLY A 82 4.69 -19.04 6.18
C GLY A 82 3.26 -19.35 6.56
N THR A 83 3.08 -20.13 7.63
CA THR A 83 1.76 -20.30 8.27
C THR A 83 1.23 -19.00 8.90
N GLY A 84 2.11 -18.03 9.15
CA GLY A 84 1.83 -16.78 9.84
C GLY A 84 1.54 -16.97 11.33
N GLY A 85 1.50 -15.85 12.06
CA GLY A 85 1.13 -15.84 13.47
C GLY A 85 2.25 -16.19 14.44
N ASP A 86 3.51 -15.97 14.06
CA ASP A 86 4.67 -15.99 14.95
C ASP A 86 4.61 -14.88 16.02
N GLY A 87 3.91 -13.77 15.73
CA GLY A 87 3.74 -12.65 16.65
C GLY A 87 5.00 -11.79 16.83
N LEU A 88 6.06 -12.04 16.04
CA LEU A 88 7.37 -11.40 16.22
C LEU A 88 7.49 -10.04 15.51
N GLY A 89 6.56 -9.72 14.61
CA GLY A 89 6.50 -8.41 13.96
C GLY A 89 7.66 -8.16 12.98
N THR A 90 8.21 -9.21 12.39
CA THR A 90 9.26 -9.13 11.36
C THR A 90 8.74 -8.42 10.10
N PHE A 91 9.65 -7.86 9.30
CA PHE A 91 9.30 -7.35 7.97
C PHE A 91 8.96 -8.53 7.03
N ASN A 92 8.48 -8.25 5.83
CA ASN A 92 8.00 -9.28 4.90
C ASN A 92 9.13 -10.13 4.24
N VAL A 93 9.91 -10.86 5.03
CA VAL A 93 11.10 -11.67 4.63
C VAL A 93 10.79 -12.55 3.42
N SER A 94 9.84 -13.48 3.50
CA SER A 94 9.49 -14.35 2.37
C SER A 94 9.07 -13.61 1.10
N THR A 95 8.57 -12.37 1.19
CA THR A 95 8.21 -11.57 0.01
C THR A 95 9.45 -10.96 -0.63
N VAL A 96 10.36 -10.42 0.17
CA VAL A 96 11.64 -9.88 -0.34
C VAL A 96 12.50 -11.01 -0.91
N ALA A 97 12.61 -12.14 -0.19
CA ALA A 97 13.33 -13.33 -0.64
C ALA A 97 12.79 -13.86 -1.98
N SER A 98 11.47 -13.78 -2.23
CA SER A 98 10.89 -14.18 -3.51
C SER A 98 11.47 -13.41 -4.70
N PHE A 99 11.73 -12.11 -4.56
CA PHE A 99 12.36 -11.32 -5.61
C PHE A 99 13.85 -11.65 -5.78
N VAL A 100 14.54 -12.03 -4.69
CA VAL A 100 15.95 -12.48 -4.74
C VAL A 100 16.07 -13.81 -5.46
N VAL A 101 15.18 -14.76 -5.15
CA VAL A 101 15.07 -16.07 -5.83
C VAL A 101 14.78 -15.89 -7.32
N ALA A 102 13.80 -15.05 -7.66
CA ALA A 102 13.47 -14.75 -9.05
C ALA A 102 14.60 -14.00 -9.79
N GLY A 103 15.35 -13.14 -9.10
CA GLY A 103 16.56 -12.50 -9.62
C GLY A 103 17.70 -13.51 -9.89
N SER A 104 17.70 -14.65 -9.21
CA SER A 104 18.65 -15.76 -9.42
C SER A 104 18.24 -16.68 -10.58
N GLY A 105 17.15 -16.36 -11.29
CA GLY A 105 16.64 -17.11 -12.44
C GLY A 105 15.69 -18.26 -12.10
N VAL A 106 15.29 -18.41 -10.84
CA VAL A 106 14.33 -19.43 -10.41
C VAL A 106 12.91 -18.88 -10.47
N PRO A 107 11.95 -19.52 -11.18
CA PRO A 107 10.57 -19.03 -11.21
C PRO A 107 9.91 -19.06 -9.83
N VAL A 108 9.14 -18.02 -9.48
CA VAL A 108 8.48 -17.92 -8.16
C VAL A 108 6.98 -17.72 -8.30
N ALA A 109 6.20 -18.69 -7.85
CA ALA A 109 4.73 -18.59 -7.77
C ALA A 109 4.33 -18.34 -6.32
N LYS A 110 4.44 -17.08 -5.88
CA LYS A 110 4.21 -16.71 -4.48
C LYS A 110 2.72 -16.66 -4.18
N HIS A 111 2.28 -17.46 -3.23
CA HIS A 111 0.94 -17.34 -2.65
C HIS A 111 0.96 -16.39 -1.44
N GLY A 112 0.04 -15.43 -1.38
CA GLY A 112 0.06 -14.42 -0.33
C GLY A 112 -1.29 -13.82 -0.01
N ASN A 113 -1.38 -13.17 1.15
CA ASN A 113 -2.59 -12.51 1.63
C ASN A 113 -2.25 -11.16 2.28
N ARG A 114 -3.31 -10.41 2.62
CA ARG A 114 -3.25 -9.29 3.57
C ARG A 114 -3.07 -9.83 4.98
N SER A 115 -2.58 -8.98 5.88
CA SER A 115 -2.42 -9.39 7.27
C SER A 115 -3.75 -9.77 7.94
N VAL A 116 -3.70 -10.82 8.77
CA VAL A 116 -4.76 -11.20 9.73
C VAL A 116 -4.31 -10.97 11.18
N SER A 117 -3.01 -11.10 11.46
CA SER A 117 -2.42 -10.99 12.81
C SER A 117 -1.09 -10.23 12.89
N SER A 118 -0.37 -10.00 11.78
CA SER A 118 0.86 -9.20 11.73
C SER A 118 0.56 -7.72 11.43
N ARG A 119 1.56 -6.84 11.51
CA ARG A 119 1.38 -5.41 11.16
C ARG A 119 1.24 -5.17 9.65
N CYS A 120 1.75 -6.09 8.82
CA CYS A 120 1.77 -5.94 7.35
C CYS A 120 1.88 -7.31 6.65
N GLY A 121 0.91 -7.65 5.80
CA GLY A 121 0.96 -8.83 4.94
C GLY A 121 1.69 -8.54 3.62
N SER A 122 2.02 -9.61 2.88
CA SER A 122 2.66 -9.51 1.55
C SER A 122 1.87 -8.61 0.58
N ALA A 123 0.55 -8.72 0.57
CA ALA A 123 -0.32 -7.90 -0.27
C ALA A 123 -0.34 -6.43 0.17
N ASP A 124 -0.19 -6.15 1.47
CA ASP A 124 -0.17 -4.79 2.00
C ASP A 124 1.12 -4.07 1.60
N MET A 125 2.28 -4.74 1.72
CA MET A 125 3.56 -4.21 1.28
C MET A 125 3.61 -3.94 -0.24
N LEU A 126 3.13 -4.88 -1.07
CA LEU A 126 3.03 -4.67 -2.52
C LEU A 126 2.08 -3.51 -2.86
N SER A 127 0.96 -3.37 -2.13
CA SER A 127 0.04 -2.25 -2.32
C SER A 127 0.69 -0.91 -1.95
N ALA A 128 1.53 -0.85 -0.91
CA ALA A 128 2.26 0.35 -0.50
C ALA A 128 3.27 0.81 -1.56
N LEU A 129 3.79 -0.12 -2.37
CA LEU A 129 4.63 0.17 -3.55
C LEU A 129 3.83 0.67 -4.76
N GLY A 130 2.50 0.79 -4.63
CA GLY A 130 1.60 1.20 -5.70
C GLY A 130 1.26 0.10 -6.70
N LEU A 131 1.45 -1.16 -6.33
CA LEU A 131 1.23 -2.30 -7.23
C LEU A 131 -0.19 -2.86 -7.10
N PRO A 132 -0.86 -3.20 -8.22
CA PRO A 132 -2.11 -3.94 -8.18
C PRO A 132 -1.86 -5.36 -7.65
N ILE A 133 -2.70 -5.80 -6.71
CA ILE A 133 -2.56 -7.10 -6.05
C ILE A 133 -3.64 -8.11 -6.45
N ASP A 134 -4.76 -7.64 -6.99
CA ASP A 134 -5.96 -8.44 -7.26
C ASP A 134 -6.11 -8.79 -8.75
N LEU A 135 -4.97 -9.03 -9.43
CA LEU A 135 -4.96 -9.53 -10.80
C LEU A 135 -5.70 -10.88 -10.90
N ASP A 136 -6.41 -11.08 -12.01
CA ASP A 136 -7.08 -12.34 -12.28
C ASP A 136 -6.06 -13.46 -12.58
N PRO A 137 -6.46 -14.75 -12.47
CA PRO A 137 -5.55 -15.88 -12.68
C PRO A 137 -4.80 -15.87 -14.02
N LYS A 138 -5.45 -15.48 -15.13
CA LYS A 138 -4.78 -15.46 -16.44
C LYS A 138 -3.72 -14.38 -16.51
N SER A 139 -4.01 -13.22 -15.91
CA SER A 139 -3.04 -12.14 -15.77
C SER A 139 -1.82 -12.56 -14.93
N VAL A 140 -2.04 -13.23 -13.79
CA VAL A 140 -0.92 -13.73 -12.96
C VAL A 140 -0.09 -14.78 -13.71
N GLU A 141 -0.73 -15.69 -14.45
CA GLU A 141 -0.04 -16.68 -15.29
C GLU A 141 0.84 -16.01 -16.37
N ARG A 142 0.32 -14.97 -17.03
CA ARG A 142 1.07 -14.15 -18.01
C ARG A 142 2.28 -13.47 -17.36
N VAL A 143 2.12 -12.92 -16.16
CA VAL A 143 3.23 -12.25 -15.44
C VAL A 143 4.28 -13.28 -15.03
N LEU A 144 3.85 -14.40 -14.45
CA LEU A 144 4.75 -15.47 -14.02
C LEU A 144 5.57 -16.04 -15.18
N SER A 145 4.93 -16.30 -16.32
CA SER A 145 5.60 -16.81 -17.52
C SER A 145 6.57 -15.80 -18.15
N SER A 146 6.22 -14.51 -18.14
CA SER A 146 7.02 -13.46 -18.81
C SER A 146 8.17 -12.94 -17.95
N VAL A 147 7.93 -12.79 -16.65
CA VAL A 147 8.87 -12.15 -15.71
C VAL A 147 9.64 -13.18 -14.88
N GLY A 148 9.04 -14.36 -14.62
CA GLY A 148 9.59 -15.37 -13.71
C GLY A 148 9.12 -15.21 -12.26
N ILE A 149 8.20 -14.29 -11.95
CA ILE A 149 7.57 -14.20 -10.64
C ILE A 149 6.10 -13.78 -10.77
N GLY A 150 5.21 -14.46 -10.06
CA GLY A 150 3.78 -14.15 -10.01
C GLY A 150 3.29 -14.13 -8.57
N PHE A 151 2.44 -13.15 -8.25
CA PHE A 151 1.81 -13.03 -6.94
C PHE A 151 0.34 -13.47 -7.03
N MET A 152 -0.01 -14.52 -6.30
CA MET A 152 -1.37 -15.03 -6.21
C MET A 152 -2.01 -14.52 -4.92
N PHE A 153 -2.94 -13.57 -5.04
CA PHE A 153 -3.64 -13.03 -3.89
C PHE A 153 -4.76 -13.98 -3.44
N ALA A 154 -4.63 -14.53 -2.22
CA ALA A 154 -5.46 -15.63 -1.73
C ALA A 154 -6.99 -15.41 -1.90
N PRO A 155 -7.59 -14.21 -1.65
CA PRO A 155 -9.02 -14.00 -1.86
C PRO A 155 -9.48 -14.11 -3.31
N VAL A 156 -8.60 -13.85 -4.29
CA VAL A 156 -8.91 -14.03 -5.72
C VAL A 156 -8.87 -15.50 -6.09
N PHE A 157 -7.85 -16.22 -5.61
CA PHE A 157 -7.58 -17.60 -6.01
C PHE A 157 -8.39 -18.65 -5.21
N HIS A 158 -8.77 -18.32 -3.98
CA HIS A 158 -9.56 -19.16 -3.08
C HIS A 158 -10.90 -18.51 -2.74
N SER A 159 -11.66 -18.10 -3.77
CA SER A 159 -12.94 -17.39 -3.59
C SER A 159 -13.97 -18.15 -2.74
N SER A 160 -13.95 -19.49 -2.74
CA SER A 160 -14.75 -20.36 -1.86
C SER A 160 -14.52 -20.12 -0.36
N MET A 161 -13.37 -19.56 0.03
CA MET A 161 -13.08 -19.26 1.44
C MET A 161 -14.03 -18.22 2.04
N LYS A 162 -14.77 -17.47 1.21
CA LYS A 162 -15.85 -16.58 1.71
C LYS A 162 -16.91 -17.33 2.51
N ASN A 163 -17.14 -18.61 2.21
CA ASN A 163 -18.16 -19.44 2.86
C ASN A 163 -17.80 -19.80 4.31
N VAL A 164 -16.51 -19.75 4.67
CA VAL A 164 -16.00 -20.04 6.03
C VAL A 164 -15.51 -18.78 6.76
N ALA A 165 -15.43 -17.64 6.08
CA ALA A 165 -14.84 -16.42 6.62
C ALA A 165 -15.56 -15.88 7.87
N SER A 166 -16.91 -15.86 7.88
CA SER A 166 -17.69 -15.38 9.02
C SER A 166 -17.48 -16.26 10.26
N ALA A 167 -17.68 -17.57 10.10
CA ALA A 167 -17.50 -18.55 11.17
C ALA A 167 -16.09 -18.47 11.77
N ARG A 168 -15.04 -18.43 10.94
CA ARG A 168 -13.66 -18.31 11.43
C ARG A 168 -13.43 -17.02 12.23
N ARG A 169 -14.01 -15.90 11.78
CA ARG A 169 -13.90 -14.61 12.46
C ARG A 169 -14.62 -14.62 13.81
N GLU A 170 -15.81 -15.20 13.86
CA GLU A 170 -16.65 -15.28 15.07
C GLU A 170 -16.04 -16.20 16.13
N ILE A 171 -15.47 -17.35 15.73
CA ILE A 171 -14.85 -18.28 16.67
C ILE A 171 -13.51 -17.74 17.20
N GLY A 172 -12.72 -17.08 16.36
CA GLY A 172 -11.50 -16.38 16.78
C GLY A 172 -10.33 -17.27 17.24
N ILE A 173 -10.38 -18.59 17.01
CA ILE A 173 -9.29 -19.53 17.37
C ILE A 173 -8.48 -20.01 16.16
N ARG A 174 -7.24 -20.45 16.41
CA ARG A 174 -6.43 -21.16 15.39
C ARG A 174 -7.04 -22.53 15.09
N SER A 175 -7.03 -22.92 13.82
CA SER A 175 -7.63 -24.16 13.33
C SER A 175 -6.81 -24.79 12.20
N TYR A 176 -7.23 -25.96 11.73
CA TYR A 176 -6.65 -26.61 10.55
C TYR A 176 -6.53 -25.68 9.32
N PHE A 177 -7.41 -24.67 9.15
CA PHE A 177 -7.28 -23.69 8.07
C PHE A 177 -5.98 -22.89 8.11
N ASN A 178 -5.38 -22.70 9.28
CA ASN A 178 -4.08 -22.04 9.44
C ASN A 178 -2.92 -22.95 8.99
N ILE A 179 -3.11 -24.27 9.02
CA ILE A 179 -2.12 -25.27 8.58
C ILE A 179 -2.20 -25.47 7.05
N LEU A 180 -3.40 -25.36 6.47
CA LEU A 180 -3.64 -25.69 5.06
C LEU A 180 -3.03 -24.69 4.06
N GLY A 181 -2.86 -23.41 4.44
CA GLY A 181 -2.46 -22.34 3.51
C GLY A 181 -1.24 -22.66 2.64
N PRO A 182 -0.09 -23.07 3.22
CA PRO A 182 1.10 -23.45 2.46
C PRO A 182 0.90 -24.63 1.51
N MET A 183 -0.08 -25.49 1.78
CA MET A 183 -0.34 -26.69 0.98
C MET A 183 -1.32 -26.45 -0.16
N THR A 184 -1.92 -25.26 -0.29
CA THR A 184 -2.97 -25.00 -1.28
C THR A 184 -2.55 -24.03 -2.39
N ASN A 185 -1.25 -23.90 -2.66
CA ASN A 185 -0.73 -23.04 -3.71
C ASN A 185 -1.44 -23.31 -5.08
N PRO A 186 -2.11 -22.30 -5.68
CA PRO A 186 -2.90 -22.48 -6.91
C PRO A 186 -2.09 -22.81 -8.17
N ALA A 187 -0.79 -22.53 -8.18
CA ALA A 187 0.13 -22.91 -9.25
C ALA A 187 0.57 -24.38 -9.18
N GLY A 188 0.22 -25.10 -8.11
CA GLY A 188 0.56 -26.51 -7.95
C GLY A 188 2.07 -26.77 -7.90
N VAL A 189 2.84 -25.80 -7.40
CA VAL A 189 4.30 -25.90 -7.30
C VAL A 189 4.72 -27.17 -6.56
N LYS A 190 5.83 -27.76 -7.00
CA LYS A 190 6.39 -28.99 -6.42
C LYS A 190 7.55 -28.72 -5.47
N ASN A 191 8.06 -27.50 -5.47
CA ASN A 191 9.19 -27.07 -4.68
C ASN A 191 8.78 -25.91 -3.78
N GLN A 192 9.08 -25.96 -2.49
CA GLN A 192 8.60 -24.94 -1.53
C GLN A 192 9.59 -24.70 -0.39
N LEU A 193 9.60 -23.47 0.12
CA LEU A 193 10.08 -23.15 1.46
C LEU A 193 8.86 -22.77 2.31
N ILE A 194 8.63 -23.52 3.39
CA ILE A 194 7.48 -23.35 4.26
C ILE A 194 7.92 -23.04 5.68
N GLY A 195 7.58 -21.84 6.14
CA GLY A 195 7.73 -21.47 7.53
C GLY A 195 6.58 -22.01 8.40
N VAL A 196 6.90 -22.55 9.57
CA VAL A 196 5.89 -23.00 10.54
C VAL A 196 6.15 -22.40 11.92
N TYR A 197 5.08 -22.04 12.62
CA TYR A 197 5.17 -21.58 14.01
C TYR A 197 5.46 -22.72 15.02
N ASP A 198 5.29 -23.98 14.60
CA ASP A 198 5.50 -25.17 15.41
C ASP A 198 6.07 -26.30 14.53
N ILE A 199 7.20 -26.86 14.96
CA ILE A 199 7.90 -27.91 14.23
C ILE A 199 7.11 -29.22 14.16
N GLU A 200 6.27 -29.55 15.14
CA GLU A 200 5.44 -30.76 15.12
C GLU A 200 4.39 -30.70 14.00
N ILE A 201 3.87 -29.50 13.74
CA ILE A 201 2.99 -29.24 12.60
C ILE A 201 3.77 -29.36 11.29
N GLY A 202 5.02 -28.92 11.28
CA GLY A 202 5.93 -29.09 10.15
C GLY A 202 6.05 -30.54 9.70
N GLU A 203 6.19 -31.50 10.62
CA GLU A 203 6.24 -32.92 10.26
C GLU A 203 4.97 -33.42 9.58
N LYS A 204 3.80 -32.96 10.04
CA LYS A 204 2.50 -33.30 9.41
C LYS A 204 2.42 -32.71 8.00
N ILE A 205 2.83 -31.45 7.83
CA ILE A 205 2.86 -30.78 6.52
C ILE A 205 3.78 -31.53 5.56
N ALA A 206 4.99 -31.93 5.98
CA ALA A 206 5.91 -32.70 5.13
C ALA A 206 5.27 -34.01 4.64
N LYS A 207 4.61 -34.75 5.54
CA LYS A 207 3.92 -36.01 5.20
C LYS A 207 2.77 -35.75 4.21
N VAL A 208 1.94 -34.73 4.43
CA VAL A 208 0.84 -34.38 3.50
C VAL A 208 1.39 -33.97 2.13
N LEU A 209 2.45 -33.15 2.08
CA LEU A 209 3.05 -32.71 0.82
C LEU A 209 3.67 -33.84 0.02
N ARG A 210 4.25 -34.84 0.70
CA ARG A 210 4.71 -36.08 0.05
C ARG A 210 3.56 -36.80 -0.66
N GLU A 211 2.42 -36.98 0.01
CA GLU A 211 1.25 -37.63 -0.60
C GLU A 211 0.62 -36.79 -1.72
N LEU A 212 0.72 -35.45 -1.63
CA LEU A 212 0.32 -34.52 -2.70
C LEU A 212 1.34 -34.45 -3.86
N GLY A 213 2.43 -35.22 -3.77
CA GLY A 213 3.45 -35.37 -4.80
C GLY A 213 4.37 -34.17 -4.94
N SER A 214 4.71 -33.48 -3.85
CA SER A 214 5.81 -32.49 -3.84
C SER A 214 7.17 -33.17 -4.04
N ASN A 215 8.12 -32.44 -4.62
CA ASN A 215 9.43 -32.94 -4.99
C ASN A 215 10.50 -32.58 -3.94
N HIS A 216 10.71 -31.29 -3.70
CA HIS A 216 11.71 -30.79 -2.75
C HIS A 216 11.16 -29.63 -1.91
N VAL A 217 10.98 -29.86 -0.61
CA VAL A 217 10.40 -28.90 0.32
C VAL A 217 11.28 -28.77 1.55
N PHE A 218 11.62 -27.52 1.91
CA PHE A 218 12.16 -27.22 3.23
C PHE A 218 11.05 -26.65 4.11
N ILE A 219 10.86 -27.25 5.28
CA ILE A 219 10.00 -26.71 6.32
C ILE A 219 10.89 -26.20 7.46
N VAL A 220 10.73 -24.93 7.81
CA VAL A 220 11.62 -24.24 8.74
C VAL A 220 10.88 -23.69 9.95
N HIS A 221 11.54 -23.77 11.09
CA HIS A 221 11.10 -23.18 12.35
C HIS A 221 12.30 -22.68 13.13
N SER A 222 12.24 -21.45 13.65
CA SER A 222 13.32 -20.88 14.46
C SER A 222 12.77 -20.09 15.63
N ASN A 223 12.86 -20.64 16.84
CA ASN A 223 12.48 -19.97 18.09
C ASN A 223 11.12 -19.23 18.02
N GLY A 224 10.08 -19.93 17.55
CA GLY A 224 8.73 -19.35 17.39
C GLY A 224 8.48 -18.65 16.04
N MET A 225 9.52 -18.36 15.26
CA MET A 225 9.41 -17.73 13.94
C MET A 225 9.09 -18.74 12.84
N ASP A 226 8.24 -18.33 11.90
CA ASP A 226 7.91 -19.07 10.69
C ASP A 226 8.77 -18.64 9.49
N GLU A 227 10.07 -18.46 9.71
CA GLU A 227 11.10 -18.20 8.70
C GLU A 227 12.41 -18.83 9.20
N ALA A 228 13.37 -19.09 8.31
CA ALA A 228 14.74 -19.38 8.75
C ALA A 228 15.34 -18.09 9.35
N SER A 229 16.02 -18.18 10.49
CA SER A 229 16.47 -17.02 11.26
C SER A 229 17.97 -16.81 11.23
N ASN A 230 18.38 -15.55 11.35
CA ASN A 230 19.74 -15.16 11.72
C ASN A 230 19.89 -14.76 13.20
N ILE A 231 18.85 -14.87 14.02
CA ILE A 231 18.92 -14.63 15.48
C ILE A 231 19.28 -15.93 16.20
N ASP A 232 18.64 -17.03 15.79
CA ASP A 232 18.77 -18.34 16.43
C ASP A 232 19.05 -19.46 15.41
N GLU A 233 19.33 -20.67 15.91
CA GLU A 233 19.37 -21.86 15.07
C GLU A 233 17.98 -22.20 14.50
N THR A 234 17.97 -22.68 13.26
CA THR A 234 16.74 -23.06 12.55
C THR A 234 16.65 -24.57 12.45
N ARG A 235 15.55 -25.14 12.94
CA ARG A 235 15.20 -26.54 12.70
C ARG A 235 14.60 -26.66 11.31
N VAL A 236 15.10 -27.63 10.54
CA VAL A 236 14.71 -27.87 9.15
C VAL A 236 14.20 -29.30 9.03
N ILE A 237 13.03 -29.46 8.42
CA ILE A 237 12.52 -30.73 7.91
C ILE A 237 12.59 -30.65 6.38
N GLU A 238 13.44 -31.46 5.77
CA GLU A 238 13.59 -31.57 4.32
C GLU A 238 12.77 -32.77 3.81
N LEU A 239 11.82 -32.50 2.92
CA LEU A 239 11.22 -33.51 2.05
C LEU A 239 11.93 -33.46 0.71
N ARG A 240 12.63 -34.51 0.31
CA ARG A 240 13.30 -34.62 -0.99
C ARG A 240 13.14 -36.01 -1.58
N ASP A 241 12.62 -36.10 -2.80
CA ASP A 241 12.42 -37.37 -3.51
C ASP A 241 11.65 -38.43 -2.68
N GLY A 242 10.66 -37.97 -1.91
CA GLY A 242 9.84 -38.80 -1.02
C GLY A 242 10.46 -39.15 0.34
N ARG A 243 11.72 -38.80 0.57
CA ARG A 243 12.42 -38.96 1.86
C ARG A 243 12.22 -37.73 2.72
N ILE A 244 12.01 -37.92 4.02
CA ILE A 244 11.86 -36.85 4.99
C ILE A 244 13.01 -36.98 6.00
N GLU A 245 13.85 -35.95 6.09
CA GLU A 245 14.99 -35.87 7.00
C GLU A 245 14.93 -34.57 7.80
N SER A 246 15.46 -34.59 9.02
CA SER A 246 15.46 -33.42 9.90
C SER A 246 16.89 -33.08 10.31
N PHE A 247 17.24 -31.80 10.25
CA PHE A 247 18.54 -31.29 10.68
C PHE A 247 18.40 -29.87 11.22
N THR A 248 19.51 -29.29 11.67
CA THR A 248 19.56 -27.93 12.21
C THR A 248 20.63 -27.14 11.48
N ILE A 249 20.28 -25.94 11.03
CA ILE A 249 21.21 -24.99 10.43
C ILE A 249 21.43 -23.82 11.38
N ARG A 250 22.61 -23.21 11.28
CA ARG A 250 22.98 -22.05 12.08
C ARG A 250 23.43 -20.90 11.17
N PRO A 251 23.14 -19.64 11.50
CA PRO A 251 23.51 -18.49 10.67
C PRO A 251 25.01 -18.44 10.33
N GLU A 252 25.86 -18.86 11.27
CA GLU A 252 27.31 -18.86 11.14
C GLU A 252 27.82 -19.82 10.04
N MET A 253 27.03 -20.85 9.69
CA MET A 253 27.37 -21.76 8.58
C MET A 253 27.39 -21.04 7.22
N PHE A 254 26.74 -19.88 7.13
CA PHE A 254 26.63 -19.07 5.92
C PHE A 254 27.41 -17.74 6.03
N GLY A 255 28.23 -17.59 7.08
CA GLY A 255 29.00 -16.37 7.34
C GLY A 255 28.18 -15.21 7.89
N PHE A 256 26.98 -15.46 8.43
CA PHE A 256 26.16 -14.43 9.06
C PHE A 256 26.44 -14.35 10.57
N GLU A 257 26.51 -13.13 11.09
CA GLU A 257 26.54 -12.88 12.54
C GLU A 257 25.13 -13.01 13.12
N ARG A 258 25.04 -13.33 14.42
CA ARG A 258 23.76 -13.39 15.11
C ARG A 258 23.18 -11.99 15.29
N ALA A 259 21.98 -11.80 14.78
CA ALA A 259 21.21 -10.59 14.96
C ALA A 259 20.44 -10.59 16.29
N GLU A 260 20.01 -9.42 16.74
CA GLU A 260 18.98 -9.30 17.78
C GLU A 260 17.60 -9.19 17.14
N GLN A 261 16.54 -9.51 17.90
CA GLN A 261 15.16 -9.40 17.42
C GLN A 261 14.82 -8.01 16.86
N LYS A 262 15.32 -6.95 17.52
CA LYS A 262 15.10 -5.56 17.12
C LYS A 262 15.64 -5.25 15.71
N ASP A 263 16.66 -5.98 15.25
CA ASP A 263 17.34 -5.71 13.98
C ASP A 263 16.53 -6.21 12.77
N ILE A 264 15.64 -7.19 12.98
CA ILE A 264 14.78 -7.77 11.94
C ILE A 264 13.31 -7.35 12.05
N LEU A 265 12.99 -6.42 12.95
CA LEU A 265 11.64 -5.89 13.05
C LEU A 265 11.24 -5.17 11.76
N GLY A 266 9.99 -5.36 11.40
CA GLY A 266 9.28 -4.57 10.41
C GLY A 266 8.33 -3.56 11.07
N GLY A 267 7.56 -2.89 10.24
CA GLY A 267 6.56 -1.92 10.67
C GLY A 267 5.28 -2.02 9.86
N GLY A 268 4.74 -0.85 9.50
CA GLY A 268 3.58 -0.75 8.61
C GLY A 268 3.91 -1.06 7.14
N PRO A 269 2.91 -1.08 6.26
CA PRO A 269 3.08 -1.35 4.83
C PRO A 269 4.17 -0.51 4.15
N GLU A 270 4.20 0.79 4.41
CA GLU A 270 5.18 1.73 3.84
C GLU A 270 6.59 1.48 4.38
N GLU A 271 6.72 1.14 5.66
CA GLU A 271 8.02 0.81 6.26
C GLU A 271 8.59 -0.48 5.70
N ASN A 272 7.77 -1.52 5.59
CA ASN A 272 8.19 -2.79 5.01
C ASN A 272 8.52 -2.65 3.51
N ALA A 273 7.81 -1.78 2.78
CA ALA A 273 8.14 -1.46 1.41
C ALA A 273 9.50 -0.74 1.28
N ARG A 274 9.83 0.20 2.19
CA ARG A 274 11.15 0.84 2.25
C ARG A 274 12.27 -0.15 2.58
N ILE A 275 12.04 -1.02 3.56
CA ILE A 275 12.99 -2.09 3.91
C ILE A 275 13.24 -3.00 2.69
N ALA A 276 12.17 -3.43 2.01
CA ALA A 276 12.27 -4.26 0.81
C ALA A 276 13.11 -3.60 -0.29
N LEU A 277 12.83 -2.32 -0.60
CA LEU A 277 13.59 -1.59 -1.61
C LEU A 277 15.06 -1.38 -1.21
N SER A 278 15.35 -1.16 0.07
CA SER A 278 16.71 -0.94 0.56
C SER A 278 17.55 -2.22 0.43
N ILE A 279 17.01 -3.37 0.89
CA ILE A 279 17.64 -4.69 0.74
C ILE A 279 17.89 -5.02 -0.73
N LEU A 280 16.86 -4.87 -1.58
CA LEU A 280 16.98 -5.20 -3.01
C LEU A 280 17.95 -4.26 -3.75
N SER A 281 18.16 -3.05 -3.23
CA SER A 281 19.14 -2.09 -3.77
C SER A 281 20.57 -2.34 -3.30
N GLY A 282 20.82 -3.37 -2.48
CA GLY A 282 22.16 -3.76 -2.04
C GLY A 282 22.53 -3.30 -0.63
N GLU A 283 21.57 -2.89 0.20
CA GLU A 283 21.84 -2.65 1.62
C GLU A 283 22.43 -3.92 2.27
N ARG A 284 23.47 -3.74 3.10
CA ARG A 284 24.02 -4.81 3.94
C ARG A 284 23.58 -4.57 5.38
N SER A 285 22.75 -5.46 5.90
CA SER A 285 22.23 -5.40 7.26
C SER A 285 21.77 -6.78 7.72
N PRO A 286 21.49 -6.98 9.02
CA PRO A 286 20.86 -8.22 9.51
C PRO A 286 19.56 -8.58 8.79
N ARG A 287 18.84 -7.60 8.24
CA ARG A 287 17.64 -7.84 7.42
C ARG A 287 17.99 -8.45 6.06
N THR A 288 19.12 -8.07 5.48
CA THR A 288 19.63 -8.68 4.25
C THR A 288 20.01 -10.14 4.50
N ASP A 289 20.69 -10.43 5.61
CA ASP A 289 21.16 -11.79 5.93
C ASP A 289 20.01 -12.80 6.07
N ILE A 290 18.94 -12.44 6.79
CA ILE A 290 17.75 -13.30 6.92
C ILE A 290 17.04 -13.52 5.57
N VAL A 291 17.03 -12.51 4.69
CA VAL A 291 16.49 -12.64 3.33
C VAL A 291 17.35 -13.59 2.49
N LEU A 292 18.68 -13.47 2.57
CA LEU A 292 19.62 -14.33 1.86
C LEU A 292 19.48 -15.79 2.30
N LEU A 293 19.33 -16.04 3.60
CA LEU A 293 19.14 -17.38 4.14
C LEU A 293 17.88 -18.06 3.59
N ASN A 294 16.73 -17.37 3.65
CA ASN A 294 15.47 -17.90 3.14
C ASN A 294 15.48 -18.02 1.61
N ALA A 295 16.06 -17.06 0.89
CA ALA A 295 16.23 -17.15 -0.56
C ALA A 295 17.12 -18.35 -0.95
N GLY A 296 18.22 -18.57 -0.23
CA GLY A 296 19.14 -19.68 -0.48
C GLY A 296 18.50 -21.06 -0.30
N LEU A 297 17.71 -21.24 0.76
CA LEU A 297 16.89 -22.44 0.95
C LEU A 297 15.93 -22.67 -0.22
N ALA A 298 15.22 -21.63 -0.68
CA ALA A 298 14.29 -21.75 -1.80
C ALA A 298 14.98 -22.01 -3.15
N ILE A 299 16.16 -21.41 -3.39
CA ILE A 299 17.00 -21.69 -4.57
C ILE A 299 17.50 -23.14 -4.56
N CYS A 300 17.87 -23.67 -3.39
CA CYS A 300 18.22 -25.08 -3.24
C CYS A 300 17.01 -25.99 -3.49
N ALA A 301 15.85 -25.67 -2.91
CA ALA A 301 14.60 -26.41 -3.13
C ALA A 301 14.16 -26.44 -4.61
N SER A 302 14.53 -25.42 -5.40
CA SER A 302 14.24 -25.41 -6.83
C SER A 302 15.09 -26.39 -7.64
N GLY A 303 16.10 -27.01 -7.03
CA GLY A 303 17.13 -27.82 -7.71
C GLY A 303 18.15 -26.99 -8.48
N ARG A 304 18.20 -25.66 -8.28
CA ARG A 304 19.17 -24.79 -8.97
C ARG A 304 20.59 -24.94 -8.42
N THR A 305 20.71 -25.41 -7.18
CA THR A 305 21.97 -25.65 -6.47
C THR A 305 21.88 -26.97 -5.72
N GLU A 306 23.03 -27.63 -5.50
CA GLU A 306 23.10 -28.90 -4.78
C GLU A 306 23.10 -28.72 -3.26
N SER A 307 23.57 -27.57 -2.77
CA SER A 307 23.69 -27.26 -1.35
C SER A 307 23.02 -25.94 -0.99
N ILE A 308 22.60 -25.82 0.27
CA ILE A 308 22.02 -24.57 0.80
C ILE A 308 23.06 -23.44 0.78
N ILE A 309 24.34 -23.76 0.99
CA ILE A 309 25.44 -22.78 0.96
C ILE A 309 25.55 -22.14 -0.43
N ASP A 310 25.55 -22.94 -1.49
CA ASP A 310 25.58 -22.44 -2.87
C ASP A 310 24.31 -21.63 -3.20
N GLY A 311 23.16 -22.05 -2.65
CA GLY A 311 21.91 -21.30 -2.76
C GLY A 311 22.01 -19.91 -2.14
N VAL A 312 22.60 -19.78 -0.95
CA VAL A 312 22.82 -18.49 -0.27
C VAL A 312 23.79 -17.61 -1.05
N GLU A 313 24.84 -18.17 -1.63
CA GLU A 313 25.79 -17.41 -2.45
C GLU A 313 25.17 -16.90 -3.76
N LEU A 314 24.30 -17.69 -4.42
CA LEU A 314 23.52 -17.21 -5.55
C LEU A 314 22.52 -16.11 -5.14
N ALA A 315 21.90 -16.23 -3.98
CA ALA A 315 21.03 -15.18 -3.44
C ALA A 315 21.83 -13.88 -3.20
N ARG A 316 23.06 -13.99 -2.69
CA ARG A 316 23.97 -12.85 -2.47
C ARG A 316 24.32 -12.19 -3.80
N GLU A 317 24.70 -12.98 -4.80
CA GLU A 317 24.98 -12.51 -6.16
C GLU A 317 23.77 -11.78 -6.78
N SER A 318 22.55 -12.29 -6.57
CA SER A 318 21.31 -11.70 -7.08
C SER A 318 21.06 -10.28 -6.55
N ILE A 319 21.37 -10.02 -5.28
CA ILE A 319 21.31 -8.68 -4.68
C ILE A 319 22.48 -7.81 -5.18
N GLU A 320 23.72 -8.30 -5.08
CA GLU A 320 24.93 -7.52 -5.38
C GLU A 320 25.02 -7.09 -6.84
N LYS A 321 24.53 -7.93 -7.77
CA LYS A 321 24.44 -7.59 -9.21
C LYS A 321 23.18 -6.80 -9.58
N GLY A 322 22.33 -6.46 -8.60
CA GLY A 322 21.08 -5.73 -8.79
C GLY A 322 20.01 -6.50 -9.57
N LEU A 323 20.13 -7.82 -9.67
CA LEU A 323 19.20 -8.70 -10.40
C LEU A 323 17.85 -8.80 -9.67
N ALA A 324 17.87 -8.87 -8.33
CA ALA A 324 16.67 -8.91 -7.52
C ALA A 324 15.82 -7.64 -7.68
N LEU A 325 16.43 -6.45 -7.59
CA LEU A 325 15.74 -5.18 -7.84
C LEU A 325 15.25 -5.07 -9.29
N ARG A 326 16.04 -5.52 -10.26
CA ARG A 326 15.61 -5.55 -11.68
C ARG A 326 14.36 -6.40 -11.83
N LYS A 327 14.31 -7.56 -11.19
CA LYS A 327 13.15 -8.46 -11.23
C LYS A 327 11.90 -7.83 -10.63
N MET A 328 12.03 -7.10 -9.52
CA MET A 328 10.93 -6.33 -8.94
C MET A 328 10.42 -5.23 -9.87
N LYS A 329 11.33 -4.53 -10.58
CA LYS A 329 10.99 -3.51 -11.57
C LYS A 329 10.27 -4.11 -12.78
N GLU A 330 10.76 -5.23 -13.31
CA GLU A 330 10.11 -5.98 -14.40
C GLU A 330 8.71 -6.46 -14.00
N PHE A 331 8.57 -7.01 -12.79
CA PHE A 331 7.28 -7.40 -12.20
C PHE A 331 6.33 -6.20 -12.13
N SER A 332 6.79 -5.10 -11.53
CA SER A 332 6.03 -3.85 -11.41
C SER A 332 5.55 -3.34 -12.77
N GLN A 333 6.44 -3.26 -13.75
CA GLN A 333 6.08 -2.78 -15.09
C GLN A 333 5.04 -3.68 -15.75
N CYS A 334 5.23 -5.00 -15.69
CA CYS A 334 4.33 -5.97 -16.33
C CYS A 334 2.91 -5.91 -15.73
N ILE A 335 2.77 -5.95 -14.41
CA ILE A 335 1.45 -5.91 -13.76
C ILE A 335 0.73 -4.58 -13.98
N LEU A 336 1.48 -3.47 -14.08
CA LEU A 336 0.93 -2.14 -14.29
C LEU A 336 0.42 -1.96 -15.72
N GLU A 337 1.11 -2.52 -16.71
CA GLU A 337 0.61 -2.54 -18.10
C GLU A 337 -0.62 -3.43 -18.26
N ILE A 338 -0.65 -4.60 -17.60
CA ILE A 338 -1.85 -5.46 -17.60
C ILE A 338 -3.03 -4.74 -16.93
N GLU A 339 -2.81 -4.07 -15.80
CA GLU A 339 -3.86 -3.30 -15.13
C GLU A 339 -4.35 -2.13 -15.99
N LYS A 340 -3.46 -1.48 -16.73
CA LYS A 340 -3.81 -0.44 -17.70
C LYS A 340 -4.69 -1.01 -18.82
N GLU A 341 -4.30 -2.12 -19.43
CA GLU A 341 -5.09 -2.82 -20.46
C GLU A 341 -6.49 -3.15 -19.92
N ARG A 342 -6.57 -3.74 -18.73
CA ARG A 342 -7.83 -4.09 -18.06
C ARG A 342 -8.72 -2.86 -17.85
N GLN A 343 -8.18 -1.78 -17.30
CA GLN A 343 -8.94 -0.55 -17.03
C GLN A 343 -9.37 0.16 -18.31
N ARG A 344 -8.60 0.09 -19.40
CA ARG A 344 -9.00 0.62 -20.72
C ARG A 344 -10.23 -0.09 -21.27
N SER A 345 -10.34 -1.40 -21.11
CA SER A 345 -11.47 -2.19 -21.61
C SER A 345 -12.62 -2.36 -20.62
N ALA A 346 -12.47 -1.93 -19.36
CA ALA A 346 -13.47 -2.14 -18.32
C ALA A 346 -14.73 -1.29 -18.55
N ASP A 347 -15.89 -1.81 -18.13
CA ASP A 347 -17.12 -1.02 -18.01
C ASP A 347 -16.90 0.14 -17.02
N VAL A 348 -17.34 1.35 -17.39
CA VAL A 348 -17.05 2.56 -16.61
C VAL A 348 -17.65 2.53 -15.21
N ARG A 349 -18.80 1.87 -14.99
CA ARG A 349 -19.43 1.77 -13.66
C ARG A 349 -18.57 0.91 -12.73
N SER A 350 -17.98 -0.15 -13.26
CA SER A 350 -17.01 -0.97 -12.51
C SER A 350 -15.70 -0.24 -12.24
N LEU A 351 -15.30 0.66 -13.15
CA LEU A 351 -14.07 1.43 -13.07
C LEU A 351 -14.11 2.47 -11.94
N ILE A 352 -15.21 3.23 -11.82
CA ILE A 352 -15.39 4.27 -10.78
C ILE A 352 -15.55 3.71 -9.36
N ALA A 353 -15.75 2.39 -9.23
CA ALA A 353 -15.77 1.70 -7.93
C ALA A 353 -14.36 1.45 -7.37
N ARG A 354 -13.31 1.64 -8.18
CA ARG A 354 -11.91 1.39 -7.81
C ARG A 354 -11.04 2.59 -8.15
N ARG A 355 -9.78 2.55 -7.71
CA ARG A 355 -8.78 3.55 -8.09
C ARG A 355 -8.44 3.43 -9.58
N ILE A 356 -8.50 4.54 -10.28
CA ILE A 356 -8.23 4.61 -11.72
C ILE A 356 -6.78 5.04 -11.93
N ARG A 357 -6.05 4.36 -12.82
CA ARG A 357 -4.70 4.80 -13.18
C ARG A 357 -4.76 6.13 -13.93
N ILE A 358 -3.75 6.98 -13.71
CA ILE A 358 -3.77 8.35 -14.25
C ILE A 358 -3.77 8.37 -15.79
N ASP A 359 -3.09 7.41 -16.44
CA ASP A 359 -3.07 7.29 -17.90
C ASP A 359 -4.45 6.92 -18.45
N VAL A 360 -5.14 5.97 -17.83
CA VAL A 360 -6.51 5.62 -18.22
C VAL A 360 -7.51 6.74 -17.90
N MET A 361 -7.31 7.42 -16.78
CA MET A 361 -8.12 8.59 -16.40
C MET A 361 -8.02 9.69 -17.45
N MET A 362 -6.82 9.99 -17.97
CA MET A 362 -6.63 10.96 -19.04
C MET A 362 -7.30 10.51 -20.35
N GLU A 363 -7.17 9.23 -20.72
CA GLU A 363 -7.74 8.68 -21.97
C GLU A 363 -9.28 8.62 -21.97
N ARG A 364 -9.88 8.32 -20.82
CA ARG A 364 -11.34 8.10 -20.67
C ARG A 364 -12.03 9.17 -19.82
N CYS A 365 -11.42 10.35 -19.70
CA CYS A 365 -11.83 11.38 -18.74
C CYS A 365 -13.31 11.75 -18.87
N ALA A 366 -13.80 12.02 -20.08
CA ALA A 366 -15.20 12.42 -20.31
C ALA A 366 -16.21 11.29 -20.03
N GLU A 367 -15.84 10.03 -20.22
CA GLU A 367 -16.68 8.88 -19.90
C GLU A 367 -16.76 8.68 -18.38
N ILE A 368 -15.61 8.71 -17.71
CA ILE A 368 -15.49 8.56 -16.25
C ILE A 368 -16.23 9.69 -15.53
N THR A 369 -16.06 10.94 -15.97
CA THR A 369 -16.77 12.10 -15.41
C THR A 369 -18.27 11.92 -15.49
N ARG A 370 -18.82 11.51 -16.65
CA ARG A 370 -20.26 11.27 -16.79
C ARG A 370 -20.77 10.21 -15.82
N ALA A 371 -20.04 9.10 -15.68
CA ALA A 371 -20.42 8.03 -14.76
C ALA A 371 -20.41 8.49 -13.29
N PHE A 372 -19.45 9.33 -12.89
CA PHE A 372 -19.45 9.93 -11.55
C PHE A 372 -20.58 10.93 -11.36
N ILE A 373 -20.91 11.77 -12.36
CA ILE A 373 -22.04 12.71 -12.28
C ILE A 373 -23.34 11.94 -12.10
N ASP A 374 -23.56 10.88 -12.89
CA ASP A 374 -24.75 10.04 -12.79
C ASP A 374 -24.85 9.43 -11.38
N LYS A 375 -23.74 8.90 -10.85
CA LYS A 375 -23.68 8.38 -9.48
C LYS A 375 -23.98 9.46 -8.42
N CYS A 376 -23.41 10.65 -8.56
CA CYS A 376 -23.67 11.76 -7.64
C CYS A 376 -25.13 12.22 -7.71
N ARG A 377 -25.81 12.07 -8.87
CA ARG A 377 -27.23 12.41 -9.00
C ARG A 377 -28.14 11.39 -8.33
N GLU A 378 -27.70 10.17 -8.07
CA GLU A 378 -28.50 9.14 -7.38
C GLU A 378 -28.66 9.44 -5.87
N ASP A 379 -27.72 10.16 -5.26
CA ASP A 379 -27.76 10.54 -3.84
C ASP A 379 -28.01 12.06 -3.67
N GLY A 380 -28.96 12.41 -2.78
CA GLY A 380 -29.43 13.79 -2.62
C GLY A 380 -28.33 14.75 -2.16
N ARG A 381 -27.43 14.29 -1.28
CA ARG A 381 -26.34 15.10 -0.75
C ARG A 381 -25.25 15.31 -1.78
N THR A 382 -24.79 14.25 -2.44
CA THR A 382 -23.77 14.40 -3.49
C THR A 382 -24.28 15.21 -4.68
N ARG A 383 -25.59 15.22 -4.94
CA ARG A 383 -26.21 16.05 -5.96
C ARG A 383 -26.11 17.54 -5.63
N GLU A 384 -26.27 17.93 -4.37
CA GLU A 384 -26.08 19.31 -3.92
C GLU A 384 -24.62 19.74 -4.06
N LEU A 385 -23.69 18.89 -3.65
CA LEU A 385 -22.25 19.14 -3.75
C LEU A 385 -21.73 19.25 -5.19
N LEU A 386 -22.40 18.63 -6.17
CA LEU A 386 -22.11 18.88 -7.59
C LEU A 386 -22.31 20.34 -7.98
N GLY A 387 -23.26 21.04 -7.35
CA GLY A 387 -23.52 22.46 -7.60
C GLY A 387 -22.39 23.38 -7.18
N ALA A 388 -21.46 22.90 -6.34
CA ALA A 388 -20.28 23.67 -5.96
C ALA A 388 -19.24 23.78 -7.09
N LEU A 389 -19.27 22.86 -8.04
CA LEU A 389 -18.27 22.74 -9.09
C LEU A 389 -18.49 23.76 -10.20
N ASP A 390 -17.40 24.20 -10.82
CA ASP A 390 -17.45 25.05 -11.99
C ASP A 390 -18.03 24.30 -13.21
N ASN A 391 -18.94 24.93 -13.95
CA ASN A 391 -19.55 24.32 -15.13
C ASN A 391 -18.52 24.04 -16.24
N GLU A 392 -17.52 24.90 -16.43
CA GLU A 392 -16.46 24.66 -17.43
C GLU A 392 -15.66 23.41 -17.09
N LEU A 393 -15.42 23.15 -15.80
CA LEU A 393 -14.74 21.93 -15.34
C LEU A 393 -15.54 20.65 -15.69
N LEU A 394 -16.87 20.73 -15.67
CA LEU A 394 -17.76 19.62 -16.03
C LEU A 394 -17.90 19.45 -17.54
N GLU A 395 -17.93 20.55 -18.30
CA GLU A 395 -18.00 20.56 -19.77
C GLU A 395 -16.67 20.12 -20.42
N ARG A 396 -15.54 20.46 -19.81
CA ARG A 396 -14.19 20.13 -20.29
C ARG A 396 -13.43 19.34 -19.21
N PRO A 397 -13.80 18.06 -19.01
CA PRO A 397 -13.28 17.28 -17.90
C PRO A 397 -11.78 17.04 -18.04
N THR A 398 -11.08 17.19 -16.92
CA THR A 398 -9.68 16.85 -16.73
C THR A 398 -9.53 15.85 -15.59
N PRO A 399 -8.34 15.27 -15.37
CA PRO A 399 -8.04 14.52 -14.14
C PRO A 399 -8.48 15.22 -12.85
N LEU A 400 -8.40 16.56 -12.75
CA LEU A 400 -8.91 17.30 -11.59
C LEU A 400 -10.41 17.05 -11.38
N THR A 401 -11.21 17.09 -12.47
CA THR A 401 -12.65 16.81 -12.44
C THR A 401 -12.93 15.41 -11.87
N VAL A 402 -12.20 14.40 -12.34
CA VAL A 402 -12.38 13.01 -11.89
C VAL A 402 -11.99 12.85 -10.42
N LEU A 403 -10.88 13.45 -9.98
CA LEU A 403 -10.43 13.41 -8.59
C LEU A 403 -11.43 14.07 -7.64
N ALA A 404 -11.95 15.24 -8.02
CA ALA A 404 -12.94 15.96 -7.23
C ALA A 404 -14.28 15.21 -7.13
N LEU A 405 -14.79 14.69 -8.26
CA LEU A 405 -16.02 13.90 -8.27
C LEU A 405 -15.88 12.61 -7.45
N ASN A 406 -14.74 11.94 -7.58
CA ASN A 406 -14.41 10.80 -6.74
C ASN A 406 -14.45 11.17 -5.25
N ARG A 407 -13.85 12.31 -4.89
CA ARG A 407 -13.87 12.82 -3.51
C ARG A 407 -15.29 13.08 -3.04
N ILE A 408 -16.12 13.79 -3.83
CA ILE A 408 -17.55 14.06 -3.53
C ILE A 408 -18.30 12.77 -3.19
N THR A 409 -18.16 11.72 -4.00
CA THR A 409 -18.87 10.44 -3.74
C THR A 409 -18.46 9.72 -2.45
N ARG A 410 -17.42 10.20 -1.76
CA ARG A 410 -16.84 9.59 -0.55
C ARG A 410 -16.79 10.55 0.64
N LEU A 411 -17.33 11.76 0.53
CA LEU A 411 -17.33 12.75 1.62
C LEU A 411 -18.18 12.34 2.82
N ASN A 412 -19.19 11.48 2.64
CA ASN A 412 -19.97 10.92 3.76
C ASN A 412 -19.10 10.28 4.83
N ASN A 413 -17.96 9.69 4.45
CA ASN A 413 -17.04 9.02 5.37
C ASN A 413 -16.22 9.97 6.26
N ILE A 414 -16.22 11.28 6.01
CA ILE A 414 -15.44 12.26 6.80
C ILE A 414 -16.23 12.71 8.03
N VAL A 415 -17.54 12.93 7.87
CA VAL A 415 -18.42 13.48 8.92
C VAL A 415 -18.70 12.47 10.02
N GLU A 416 -18.69 11.18 9.71
CA GLU A 416 -18.96 10.10 10.67
C GLU A 416 -17.75 9.72 11.54
N GLN A 417 -16.57 10.32 11.32
CA GLN A 417 -15.37 10.00 12.10
C GLN A 417 -15.39 10.68 13.46
N HIS A 418 -14.95 9.95 14.50
CA HIS A 418 -14.68 10.55 15.79
C HIS A 418 -13.47 11.50 15.67
N LEU A 419 -13.72 12.81 15.78
CA LEU A 419 -12.69 13.84 15.60
C LEU A 419 -12.07 14.19 16.96
N GLU A 420 -10.76 13.97 17.08
CA GLU A 420 -9.98 14.56 18.17
C GLU A 420 -9.80 16.05 17.90
N ARG A 421 -10.22 16.88 18.86
CA ARG A 421 -10.05 18.33 18.77
C ARG A 421 -8.61 18.71 19.07
N HIS A 422 -8.00 19.46 18.17
CA HIS A 422 -6.68 20.05 18.38
C HIS A 422 -6.77 21.57 18.23
N PRO A 423 -6.07 22.35 19.08
CA PRO A 423 -5.91 23.77 18.82
C PRO A 423 -5.09 23.96 17.54
N GLY A 424 -5.39 25.04 16.80
CA GLY A 424 -4.51 25.53 15.73
C GLY A 424 -3.21 26.11 16.28
N SER A 425 -2.35 26.58 15.39
CA SER A 425 -1.16 27.34 15.79
C SER A 425 -1.53 28.73 16.31
N GLU A 426 -0.60 29.38 17.02
CA GLU A 426 -0.79 30.77 17.47
C GLU A 426 -0.69 31.81 16.32
N GLY A 427 -0.21 31.39 15.15
CA GLY A 427 0.11 32.29 14.03
C GLY A 427 -0.66 31.99 12.74
N LYS A 428 -0.66 32.97 11.84
CA LYS A 428 -1.22 32.84 10.49
C LYS A 428 -0.14 32.37 9.52
N LEU A 429 -0.53 31.54 8.54
CA LEU A 429 0.35 31.07 7.47
C LEU A 429 0.89 32.26 6.65
N SER A 430 0.04 33.24 6.33
CA SER A 430 0.47 34.42 5.58
C SER A 430 1.52 35.26 6.34
N ASP A 431 1.36 35.40 7.65
CA ASP A 431 2.31 36.15 8.48
C ASP A 431 3.66 35.42 8.60
N SER A 432 3.62 34.10 8.77
CA SER A 432 4.83 33.26 8.79
C SER A 432 5.62 33.31 7.47
N LEU A 433 4.92 33.34 6.33
CA LEU A 433 5.54 33.48 5.01
C LEU A 433 6.15 34.88 4.82
N ARG A 434 5.46 35.94 5.23
CA ARG A 434 6.00 37.32 5.16
C ARG A 434 7.20 37.54 6.06
N ALA A 435 7.24 36.88 7.21
CA ALA A 435 8.33 36.97 8.18
C ALA A 435 9.57 36.13 7.78
N ALA A 436 9.49 35.33 6.71
CA ALA A 436 10.59 34.49 6.28
C ALA A 436 11.79 35.33 5.79
N ASP A 437 12.99 34.90 6.18
CA ASP A 437 14.24 35.41 5.61
C ASP A 437 14.41 34.82 4.20
N GLY A 438 14.07 35.59 3.17
CA GLY A 438 14.08 35.16 1.76
C GLY A 438 12.72 34.72 1.24
N ILE A 439 12.64 33.48 0.73
CA ILE A 439 11.39 32.82 0.33
C ILE A 439 10.92 31.93 1.49
N GLY A 440 9.63 31.94 1.83
CA GLY A 440 9.08 31.03 2.85
C GLY A 440 8.91 29.59 2.33
N LEU A 441 9.27 28.60 3.14
CA LEU A 441 9.13 27.18 2.78
C LEU A 441 7.87 26.57 3.41
N ILE A 442 6.94 26.10 2.58
CA ILE A 442 5.85 25.20 3.00
C ILE A 442 6.26 23.76 2.68
N ALA A 443 6.52 22.96 3.71
CA ALA A 443 6.87 21.56 3.54
C ALA A 443 5.59 20.70 3.41
N GLU A 444 5.39 20.08 2.25
CA GLU A 444 4.19 19.26 1.98
C GLU A 444 4.45 17.79 2.30
N TYR A 445 3.62 17.20 3.17
CA TYR A 445 3.55 15.75 3.36
C TYR A 445 2.46 15.16 2.47
N LYS A 446 2.89 14.36 1.50
CA LYS A 446 2.04 13.78 0.45
C LYS A 446 2.44 12.31 0.22
N PRO A 447 1.84 11.37 0.96
CA PRO A 447 2.25 9.96 0.95
C PRO A 447 2.31 9.35 -0.45
N ARG A 448 1.36 9.71 -1.31
CA ARG A 448 1.26 9.23 -2.68
C ARG A 448 0.89 10.34 -3.64
N SER A 449 1.18 10.12 -4.92
CA SER A 449 0.70 10.99 -6.00
C SER A 449 0.24 10.16 -7.19
N PRO A 450 -0.89 10.52 -7.84
CA PRO A 450 -1.30 9.90 -9.09
C PRO A 450 -0.23 9.96 -10.20
N ALA A 451 0.62 10.99 -10.15
CA ALA A 451 1.66 11.23 -11.14
C ALA A 451 3.05 10.70 -10.70
N SER A 452 3.18 10.12 -9.50
CA SER A 452 4.48 9.58 -9.08
C SER A 452 4.76 8.22 -9.72
N PRO A 453 6.02 7.93 -10.06
CA PRO A 453 6.40 6.60 -10.50
C PRO A 453 6.02 5.55 -9.44
N PRO A 454 5.62 4.34 -9.87
CA PRO A 454 5.51 3.18 -8.99
C PRO A 454 6.82 2.92 -8.23
N MET A 455 6.74 2.16 -7.13
CA MET A 455 7.89 1.85 -6.27
C MET A 455 8.55 3.09 -5.62
N THR A 456 7.82 4.20 -5.53
CA THR A 456 8.20 5.34 -4.69
C THR A 456 7.45 5.24 -3.38
N VAL A 457 8.17 5.19 -2.26
CA VAL A 457 7.58 5.12 -0.92
C VAL A 457 7.98 6.36 -0.15
N ALA A 458 6.99 7.07 0.39
CA ALA A 458 7.23 8.27 1.19
C ALA A 458 8.02 7.97 2.48
N PRO A 459 8.77 8.95 3.01
CA PRO A 459 9.32 8.85 4.36
C PRO A 459 8.18 8.62 5.37
N SER A 460 8.49 8.05 6.53
CA SER A 460 7.48 7.87 7.57
C SER A 460 6.93 9.23 8.04
N PRO A 461 5.66 9.29 8.49
CA PRO A 461 5.10 10.50 9.10
C PRO A 461 6.01 11.08 10.19
N ASP A 462 6.51 10.25 11.10
CA ASP A 462 7.36 10.71 12.22
C ASP A 462 8.71 11.26 11.75
N SER A 463 9.32 10.62 10.74
CA SER A 463 10.55 11.14 10.12
C SER A 463 10.31 12.49 9.45
N ALA A 464 9.19 12.65 8.75
CA ALA A 464 8.82 13.90 8.10
C ALA A 464 8.50 15.00 9.14
N ILE A 465 7.73 14.69 10.19
CA ILE A 465 7.45 15.61 11.30
C ILE A 465 8.76 16.08 11.94
N ALA A 466 9.68 15.17 12.25
CA ALA A 466 10.97 15.51 12.83
C ALA A 466 11.79 16.42 11.90
N ALA A 467 11.74 16.20 10.59
CA ALA A 467 12.38 17.07 9.60
C ALA A 467 11.69 18.44 9.49
N TYR A 468 10.37 18.51 9.57
CA TYR A 468 9.60 19.75 9.37
C TYR A 468 9.68 20.70 10.57
N ARG A 469 10.21 20.25 11.71
CA ARG A 469 10.63 21.10 12.84
C ARG A 469 11.90 21.92 12.56
N THR A 470 12.52 21.75 11.38
CA THR A 470 13.73 22.51 11.02
C THR A 470 13.45 24.01 11.01
N PRO A 471 14.24 24.84 11.74
CA PRO A 471 14.06 26.28 11.73
C PRO A 471 14.17 26.87 10.31
N GLY A 472 13.17 27.63 9.89
CA GLY A 472 13.06 28.19 8.53
C GLY A 472 11.97 27.54 7.67
N VAL A 473 11.35 26.45 8.14
CA VAL A 473 10.06 26.00 7.60
C VAL A 473 8.97 26.97 8.07
N SER A 474 8.33 27.67 7.12
CA SER A 474 7.28 28.67 7.38
C SER A 474 5.91 28.05 7.60
N GLY A 475 5.66 26.86 7.08
CA GLY A 475 4.41 26.14 7.26
C GLY A 475 4.49 24.70 6.79
N VAL A 476 3.47 23.92 7.12
CA VAL A 476 3.37 22.53 6.70
C VAL A 476 2.05 22.31 5.97
N SER A 477 2.09 21.63 4.84
CA SER A 477 0.88 21.19 4.13
C SER A 477 0.73 19.69 4.27
N VAL A 478 -0.47 19.21 4.60
CA VAL A 478 -0.74 17.77 4.68
C VAL A 478 -1.92 17.46 3.76
N LEU A 479 -1.71 16.50 2.86
CA LEU A 479 -2.79 16.00 2.00
C LEU A 479 -3.76 15.16 2.83
N VAL A 480 -5.06 15.43 2.69
CA VAL A 480 -6.13 14.75 3.45
C VAL A 480 -6.94 13.78 2.57
N GLU A 481 -6.83 13.90 1.25
CA GLU A 481 -7.50 13.00 0.30
C GLU A 481 -6.90 11.56 0.37
N PRO A 482 -7.71 10.54 0.71
CA PRO A 482 -7.18 9.20 1.00
C PRO A 482 -6.95 8.32 -0.24
N ASP A 483 -7.76 8.45 -1.29
CA ASP A 483 -7.83 7.45 -2.35
C ASP A 483 -6.65 7.53 -3.31
N TYR A 484 -6.23 8.76 -3.65
CA TYR A 484 -5.20 9.05 -4.64
C TYR A 484 -3.93 9.60 -4.01
N PHE A 485 -4.03 10.33 -2.90
CA PHE A 485 -2.88 10.90 -2.19
C PHE A 485 -2.49 10.13 -0.93
N GLY A 486 -3.32 9.21 -0.43
CA GLY A 486 -3.02 8.45 0.79
C GLY A 486 -3.04 9.30 2.06
N GLY A 487 -3.72 10.45 2.00
CA GLY A 487 -3.94 11.34 3.13
C GLY A 487 -5.01 10.83 4.08
N GLY A 488 -5.34 11.64 5.09
CA GLY A 488 -6.47 11.41 5.96
C GLY A 488 -6.49 12.35 7.16
N ILE A 489 -7.61 12.36 7.88
CA ILE A 489 -7.79 13.18 9.07
C ILE A 489 -6.80 12.76 10.17
N GLN A 490 -6.65 11.45 10.39
CA GLN A 490 -5.76 10.91 11.41
C GLN A 490 -4.30 11.27 11.13
N LEU A 491 -3.90 11.26 9.85
CA LEU A 491 -2.58 11.69 9.43
C LEU A 491 -2.38 13.19 9.70
N PHE A 492 -3.38 14.02 9.38
CA PHE A 492 -3.33 15.45 9.70
C PHE A 492 -3.17 15.69 11.22
N SER A 493 -4.00 15.05 12.04
CA SER A 493 -3.95 15.14 13.51
C SER A 493 -2.61 14.67 14.08
N GLN A 494 -2.00 13.62 13.50
CA GLN A 494 -0.65 13.17 13.88
C GLN A 494 0.39 14.28 13.70
N PHE A 495 0.34 15.02 12.58
CA PHE A 495 1.22 16.16 12.35
C PHE A 495 0.91 17.31 13.30
N ARG A 496 -0.38 17.66 13.46
CA ARG A 496 -0.81 18.78 14.31
C ARG A 496 -0.42 18.61 15.76
N SER A 497 -0.55 17.41 16.32
CA SER A 497 -0.19 17.10 17.71
C SER A 497 1.31 17.25 18.01
N GLN A 498 2.14 17.39 16.98
CA GLN A 498 3.60 17.35 17.09
C GLN A 498 4.31 18.57 16.50
N LEU A 499 3.58 19.44 15.79
CA LEU A 499 4.10 20.62 15.14
C LEU A 499 3.37 21.85 15.68
N GLU A 500 4.06 22.98 15.74
CA GLU A 500 3.50 24.27 16.18
C GLU A 500 3.38 25.28 15.02
N VAL A 501 4.03 25.01 13.89
CA VAL A 501 3.95 25.86 12.69
C VAL A 501 2.54 25.87 12.09
N PRO A 502 2.16 26.90 11.32
CA PRO A 502 0.90 26.93 10.61
C PRO A 502 0.74 25.73 9.65
N MET A 503 -0.43 25.09 9.68
CA MET A 503 -0.74 23.90 8.91
C MET A 503 -1.87 24.12 7.89
N LEU A 504 -1.58 23.80 6.63
CA LEU A 504 -2.51 23.81 5.51
C LEU A 504 -3.21 22.46 5.35
N PHE A 505 -4.53 22.44 5.51
CA PHE A 505 -5.41 21.33 5.17
C PHE A 505 -5.61 21.27 3.67
N LYS A 506 -4.95 20.31 3.00
CA LYS A 506 -4.94 20.19 1.54
C LYS A 506 -5.87 19.06 1.09
N ASP A 507 -7.05 19.45 0.61
CA ASP A 507 -8.10 18.55 0.09
C ASP A 507 -8.82 19.22 -1.10
N PHE A 508 -9.65 18.46 -1.80
CA PHE A 508 -10.62 19.02 -2.75
C PHE A 508 -11.85 19.51 -1.98
N ILE A 509 -11.78 20.75 -1.47
CA ILE A 509 -12.86 21.35 -0.67
C ILE A 509 -13.98 21.82 -1.58
N VAL A 510 -15.18 21.33 -1.32
CA VAL A 510 -16.42 21.66 -2.06
C VAL A 510 -17.61 21.90 -1.12
N SER A 511 -17.39 21.86 0.19
CA SER A 511 -18.46 21.97 1.19
C SER A 511 -17.98 22.61 2.50
N GLU A 512 -18.92 23.21 3.23
CA GLU A 512 -18.64 23.84 4.52
C GLU A 512 -18.30 22.81 5.61
N GLU A 513 -18.82 21.58 5.52
CA GLU A 513 -18.50 20.53 6.50
C GLU A 513 -17.03 20.13 6.45
N GLN A 514 -16.37 20.21 5.29
CA GLN A 514 -14.92 20.02 5.20
C GLN A 514 -14.16 21.12 5.96
N LEU A 515 -14.66 22.36 5.95
CA LEU A 515 -14.08 23.47 6.71
C LEU A 515 -14.30 23.29 8.22
N GLU A 516 -15.45 22.78 8.64
CA GLU A 516 -15.72 22.43 10.03
C GLU A 516 -14.74 21.37 10.53
N VAL A 517 -14.53 20.31 9.74
CA VAL A 517 -13.56 19.26 10.05
C VAL A 517 -12.16 19.84 10.15
N ALA A 518 -11.72 20.64 9.18
CA ALA A 518 -10.39 21.25 9.16
C ALA A 518 -10.15 22.13 10.41
N SER A 519 -11.11 22.99 10.76
CA SER A 519 -11.06 23.84 11.96
C SER A 519 -11.02 23.00 13.24
N THR A 520 -11.83 21.95 13.33
CA THR A 520 -11.93 21.06 14.50
C THR A 520 -10.61 20.36 14.80
N ILE A 521 -9.88 19.94 13.78
CA ILE A 521 -8.59 19.23 13.91
C ILE A 521 -7.37 20.16 13.93
N GLY A 522 -7.58 21.47 14.05
CA GLY A 522 -6.52 22.45 14.25
C GLY A 522 -5.77 22.87 12.97
N ALA A 523 -6.43 22.84 11.81
CA ALA A 523 -5.88 23.48 10.62
C ALA A 523 -5.85 25.01 10.79
N ASP A 524 -4.84 25.65 10.21
CA ASP A 524 -4.67 27.11 10.20
C ASP A 524 -5.11 27.72 8.86
N ALA A 525 -4.96 26.94 7.79
CA ALA A 525 -5.31 27.32 6.43
C ALA A 525 -5.97 26.16 5.69
N VAL A 526 -6.72 26.49 4.64
CA VAL A 526 -7.39 25.52 3.76
C VAL A 526 -7.11 25.86 2.30
N LEU A 527 -7.01 24.82 1.46
CA LEU A 527 -6.87 24.98 0.01
C LEU A 527 -8.24 25.14 -0.65
N LEU A 528 -8.43 26.22 -1.40
CA LEU A 528 -9.59 26.42 -2.28
C LEU A 528 -9.11 26.54 -3.73
N ILE A 529 -9.57 25.66 -4.61
CA ILE A 529 -9.07 25.59 -6.00
C ILE A 529 -10.03 26.38 -6.91
N ALA A 530 -9.56 27.48 -7.50
CA ALA A 530 -10.41 28.36 -8.32
C ALA A 530 -10.94 27.65 -9.58
N LYS A 531 -10.14 26.75 -10.15
CA LYS A 531 -10.53 25.93 -11.30
C LYS A 531 -11.58 24.86 -10.97
N LEU A 532 -11.67 24.48 -9.69
CA LEU A 532 -12.61 23.49 -9.20
C LEU A 532 -14.01 24.09 -8.96
N LEU A 533 -14.03 25.26 -8.31
CA LEU A 533 -15.22 25.85 -7.73
C LEU A 533 -15.87 26.88 -8.65
N SER A 534 -17.20 26.93 -8.63
CA SER A 534 -17.94 28.06 -9.21
C SER A 534 -17.60 29.36 -8.45
N SER A 535 -17.77 30.53 -9.08
CA SER A 535 -17.48 31.81 -8.42
C SER A 535 -18.29 32.01 -7.13
N ASP A 536 -19.58 31.65 -7.14
CA ASP A 536 -20.45 31.76 -5.97
C ASP A 536 -20.02 30.83 -4.83
N SER A 537 -19.67 29.58 -5.15
CA SER A 537 -19.20 28.61 -4.17
C SER A 537 -17.83 28.96 -3.61
N LEU A 538 -16.94 29.50 -4.45
CA LEU A 538 -15.64 29.98 -4.02
C LEU A 538 -15.76 31.18 -3.06
N ASP A 539 -16.60 32.17 -3.38
CA ASP A 539 -16.92 33.28 -2.46
C ASP A 539 -17.45 32.76 -1.11
N ALA A 540 -18.46 31.88 -1.15
CA ALA A 540 -19.07 31.34 0.07
C ALA A 540 -18.06 30.58 0.94
N LEU A 541 -17.20 29.75 0.34
CA LEU A 541 -16.18 28.99 1.06
C LEU A 541 -15.05 29.90 1.58
N ILE A 542 -14.70 30.98 0.89
CA ILE A 542 -13.74 31.98 1.39
C ILE A 542 -14.30 32.66 2.64
N GLU A 543 -15.54 33.14 2.58
CA GLU A 543 -16.20 33.81 3.71
C GLU A 543 -16.33 32.85 4.90
N GLU A 544 -16.75 31.61 4.66
CA GLU A 544 -16.90 30.61 5.71
C GLU A 544 -15.56 30.19 6.32
N SER A 545 -14.50 30.07 5.52
CA SER A 545 -13.15 29.83 6.02
C SER A 545 -12.74 30.94 7.00
N ALA A 546 -12.92 32.19 6.61
CA ALA A 546 -12.60 33.34 7.44
C ALA A 546 -13.44 33.39 8.73
N ARG A 547 -14.74 33.10 8.66
CA ARG A 547 -15.63 33.01 9.84
C ARG A 547 -15.15 31.97 10.85
N ARG A 548 -14.56 30.87 10.38
CA ARG A 548 -14.00 29.79 11.22
C ARG A 548 -12.56 30.04 11.65
N GLY A 549 -11.97 31.18 11.28
CA GLY A 549 -10.58 31.50 11.58
C GLY A 549 -9.56 30.74 10.74
N LEU A 550 -9.97 30.07 9.67
CA LEU A 550 -9.10 29.42 8.69
C LEU A 550 -8.66 30.43 7.62
N GLU A 551 -7.39 30.46 7.26
CA GLU A 551 -6.93 31.24 6.11
C GLU A 551 -7.24 30.52 4.79
N PRO A 552 -8.06 31.11 3.90
CA PRO A 552 -8.22 30.57 2.56
C PRO A 552 -6.96 30.85 1.74
N LEU A 553 -6.33 29.77 1.28
CA LEU A 553 -5.33 29.79 0.23
C LEU A 553 -6.02 29.46 -1.09
N VAL A 554 -6.12 30.45 -1.98
CA VAL A 554 -6.78 30.26 -3.28
C VAL A 554 -5.74 29.85 -4.32
N GLU A 555 -5.91 28.65 -4.89
CA GLU A 555 -5.03 28.08 -5.91
C GLU A 555 -5.52 28.43 -7.33
N LEU A 556 -4.62 28.99 -8.13
CA LEU A 556 -4.83 29.43 -9.51
C LEU A 556 -3.82 28.74 -10.46
N HIS A 557 -4.25 28.46 -11.70
CA HIS A 557 -3.46 27.71 -12.68
C HIS A 557 -3.14 28.50 -13.96
N ASP A 558 -4.03 29.41 -14.35
CA ASP A 558 -4.00 30.11 -15.63
C ASP A 558 -4.67 31.50 -15.54
N GLU A 559 -4.69 32.24 -16.65
CA GLU A 559 -5.28 33.58 -16.69
C GLU A 559 -6.80 33.59 -16.47
N ALA A 560 -7.50 32.49 -16.73
CA ALA A 560 -8.94 32.40 -16.48
C ALA A 560 -9.22 32.35 -14.98
N ASP A 561 -8.42 31.58 -14.24
CA ASP A 561 -8.49 31.54 -12.77
C ASP A 561 -8.21 32.93 -12.17
N ILE A 562 -7.24 33.69 -12.70
CA ILE A 562 -6.95 35.05 -12.24
C ILE A 562 -8.12 36.01 -12.52
N ARG A 563 -8.75 35.93 -13.70
CA ARG A 563 -9.93 36.73 -14.01
C ARG A 563 -11.08 36.42 -13.05
N LYS A 564 -11.37 35.13 -12.85
CA LYS A 564 -12.36 34.68 -11.87
C LYS A 564 -12.06 35.25 -10.49
N PHE A 565 -10.82 35.12 -10.01
CA PHE A 565 -10.41 35.62 -8.70
C PHE A 565 -10.66 37.12 -8.53
N ARG A 566 -10.37 37.93 -9.55
CA ARG A 566 -10.58 39.39 -9.51
C ARG A 566 -12.06 39.81 -9.47
N GLU A 567 -12.96 38.93 -9.90
CA GLU A 567 -14.40 39.18 -9.92
C GLU A 567 -15.10 38.72 -8.62
N LEU A 568 -14.39 38.00 -7.74
CA LEU A 568 -14.90 37.55 -6.45
C LEU A 568 -15.18 38.72 -5.50
N ARG A 569 -16.19 38.56 -4.65
CA ARG A 569 -16.58 39.55 -3.64
C ARG A 569 -15.74 39.45 -2.37
N ALA A 570 -15.27 38.24 -2.04
CA ALA A 570 -14.59 37.96 -0.78
C ALA A 570 -13.04 38.02 -0.85
N THR A 571 -12.47 38.66 -1.87
CA THR A 571 -11.00 38.70 -2.08
C THR A 571 -10.22 39.35 -0.95
N ASP A 572 -10.83 40.22 -0.16
CA ASP A 572 -10.21 40.86 1.01
C ASP A 572 -9.85 39.86 2.11
N ALA A 573 -10.63 38.78 2.24
CA ALA A 573 -10.39 37.69 3.18
C ALA A 573 -9.25 36.76 2.72
N VAL A 574 -8.93 36.75 1.43
CA VAL A 574 -7.83 35.97 0.88
C VAL A 574 -6.51 36.69 1.13
N LYS A 575 -5.61 36.06 1.87
CA LYS A 575 -4.26 36.58 2.17
C LYS A 575 -3.15 35.84 1.42
N VAL A 576 -3.41 34.59 1.01
CA VAL A 576 -2.45 33.74 0.30
C VAL A 576 -3.04 33.29 -1.04
N ILE A 577 -2.27 33.45 -2.10
CA ILE A 577 -2.60 32.93 -3.44
C ILE A 577 -1.52 31.93 -3.84
N GLY A 578 -1.94 30.73 -4.22
CA GLY A 578 -1.07 29.69 -4.77
C GLY A 578 -1.11 29.69 -6.29
N LEU A 579 0.06 29.77 -6.94
CA LEU A 579 0.19 29.51 -8.37
C LEU A 579 0.68 28.09 -8.60
N ASN A 580 -0.20 27.21 -9.06
CA ASN A 580 0.14 25.81 -9.29
C ASN A 580 0.68 25.60 -10.72
N SER A 581 1.92 25.15 -10.79
CA SER A 581 2.63 24.93 -12.05
C SER A 581 2.11 23.73 -12.84
N ARG A 582 1.28 22.88 -12.25
CA ARG A 582 0.73 21.70 -12.90
C ARG A 582 -0.35 22.07 -13.90
N ASP A 583 -0.19 21.62 -15.12
CA ASP A 583 -1.27 21.58 -16.10
C ASP A 583 -2.05 20.27 -15.93
N PHE A 584 -3.30 20.36 -15.50
CA PHE A 584 -4.14 19.16 -15.30
C PHE A 584 -4.55 18.48 -16.60
N SER A 585 -4.49 19.15 -17.76
CA SER A 585 -4.82 18.51 -19.05
C SER A 585 -3.78 17.48 -19.49
N ILE A 586 -2.50 17.72 -19.16
CA ILE A 586 -1.37 16.87 -19.54
C ILE A 586 -0.57 16.34 -18.36
N MET A 587 -0.95 16.71 -17.12
CA MET A 587 -0.32 16.34 -15.85
C MET A 587 1.18 16.69 -15.74
N ARG A 588 1.65 17.71 -16.48
CA ARG A 588 3.04 18.21 -16.46
C ARG A 588 3.15 19.53 -15.72
N THR A 589 4.31 19.78 -15.11
CA THR A 589 4.61 21.03 -14.40
C THR A 589 5.37 22.00 -15.30
N ASN A 590 5.03 23.29 -15.22
CA ASN A 590 5.69 24.38 -15.96
C ASN A 590 5.92 25.59 -15.04
N LEU A 591 7.15 25.74 -14.55
CA LEU A 591 7.52 26.85 -13.66
C LEU A 591 7.53 28.20 -14.40
N GLU A 592 7.92 28.24 -15.68
CA GLU A 592 7.96 29.49 -16.46
C GLU A 592 6.57 30.12 -16.61
N ARG A 593 5.52 29.28 -16.74
CA ARG A 593 4.14 29.76 -16.81
C ARG A 593 3.76 30.52 -15.52
N ILE A 594 4.03 29.94 -14.35
CA ILE A 594 3.65 30.60 -13.09
C ILE A 594 4.49 31.84 -12.81
N ILE A 595 5.76 31.87 -13.25
CA ILE A 595 6.59 33.08 -13.18
C ILE A 595 5.96 34.20 -14.01
N ALA A 596 5.47 33.92 -15.22
CA ALA A 596 4.77 34.91 -16.02
C ALA A 596 3.45 35.38 -15.36
N LEU A 597 2.68 34.46 -14.77
CA LEU A 597 1.40 34.77 -14.11
C LEU A 597 1.57 35.58 -12.82
N ARG A 598 2.70 35.44 -12.11
CA ARG A 598 2.99 36.18 -10.86
C ARG A 598 2.83 37.68 -11.03
N HIS A 599 3.20 38.25 -12.17
CA HIS A 599 3.11 39.69 -12.44
C HIS A 599 1.68 40.20 -12.67
N ALA A 600 0.71 39.30 -12.86
CA ALA A 600 -0.71 39.65 -12.97
C ALA A 600 -1.42 39.66 -11.61
N LEU A 601 -0.75 39.26 -10.53
CA LEU A 601 -1.34 39.21 -9.19
C LEU A 601 -0.99 40.46 -8.36
N PRO A 602 -1.86 40.85 -7.42
CA PRO A 602 -1.65 42.05 -6.63
C PRO A 602 -0.57 41.84 -5.55
N ASP A 603 0.21 42.89 -5.27
CA ASP A 603 1.37 42.82 -4.37
C ASP A 603 1.02 42.86 -2.87
N ASP A 604 -0.24 43.11 -2.49
CA ASP A 604 -0.70 43.07 -1.10
C ASP A 604 -0.94 41.63 -0.58
N LYS A 605 -0.94 40.66 -1.49
CA LYS A 605 -1.17 39.24 -1.20
C LYS A 605 0.16 38.49 -1.15
N VAL A 606 0.22 37.46 -0.30
CA VAL A 606 1.34 36.52 -0.29
C VAL A 606 1.18 35.56 -1.46
N ILE A 607 2.14 35.55 -2.38
CA ILE A 607 2.10 34.68 -3.56
C ILE A 607 3.08 33.53 -3.40
N ILE A 608 2.57 32.30 -3.46
CA ILE A 608 3.39 31.09 -3.36
C ILE A 608 3.39 30.30 -4.67
N ALA A 609 4.52 29.67 -4.98
CA ALA A 609 4.64 28.74 -6.08
C ALA A 609 4.37 27.30 -5.62
N GLU A 610 3.51 26.58 -6.33
CA GLU A 610 3.14 25.20 -6.01
C GLU A 610 3.48 24.22 -7.13
N SER A 611 3.86 22.99 -6.74
CA SER A 611 4.24 21.91 -7.66
C SER A 611 5.47 22.20 -8.53
N GLY A 612 6.14 21.15 -9.01
CA GLY A 612 7.21 21.28 -10.02
C GLY A 612 8.57 21.75 -9.50
N ILE A 613 8.72 21.98 -8.20
CA ILE A 613 9.98 22.34 -7.56
C ILE A 613 10.75 21.06 -7.23
N GLY A 614 11.80 20.78 -8.01
CA GLY A 614 12.59 19.55 -7.93
C GLY A 614 14.00 19.73 -7.39
N SER A 615 14.45 20.97 -7.23
CA SER A 615 15.83 21.29 -6.84
C SER A 615 15.93 22.64 -6.12
N ALA A 616 17.08 22.88 -5.47
CA ALA A 616 17.42 24.19 -4.91
C ALA A 616 17.52 25.29 -6.00
N ASP A 617 17.90 24.94 -7.22
CA ASP A 617 18.00 25.91 -8.32
C ASP A 617 16.62 26.34 -8.84
N ASP A 618 15.60 25.46 -8.76
CA ASP A 618 14.22 25.85 -9.04
C ASP A 618 13.72 26.91 -8.04
N VAL A 619 14.12 26.82 -6.78
CA VAL A 619 13.78 27.83 -5.75
C VAL A 619 14.37 29.19 -6.10
N LYS A 620 15.62 29.24 -6.58
CA LYS A 620 16.26 30.52 -6.99
C LYS A 620 15.54 31.19 -8.15
N ARG A 621 14.96 30.42 -9.07
CA ARG A 621 14.18 30.95 -10.21
C ARG A 621 12.86 31.59 -9.77
N LEU A 622 12.41 31.30 -8.54
CA LEU A 622 11.16 31.77 -7.96
C LEU A 622 11.38 32.96 -7.01
N ARG A 623 12.45 33.74 -7.17
CA ARG A 623 12.81 34.89 -6.31
C ARG A 623 11.72 35.95 -6.14
N ASP A 624 10.82 36.09 -7.12
CA ASP A 624 9.71 37.05 -7.11
C ASP A 624 8.47 36.53 -6.36
N PHE A 625 8.56 35.32 -5.78
CA PHE A 625 7.54 34.73 -4.92
C PHE A 625 7.87 34.96 -3.44
N ASP A 626 6.83 34.94 -2.62
CA ASP A 626 6.93 35.05 -1.16
C ASP A 626 7.15 33.68 -0.52
N GLY A 627 6.70 32.61 -1.17
CA GLY A 627 6.87 31.26 -0.67
C GLY A 627 6.88 30.18 -1.75
N VAL A 628 7.29 28.99 -1.35
CA VAL A 628 7.27 27.77 -2.17
C VAL A 628 6.65 26.63 -1.39
N LEU A 629 5.81 25.83 -2.05
CA LEU A 629 5.25 24.61 -1.50
C LEU A 629 5.91 23.39 -2.16
N VAL A 630 6.68 22.64 -1.37
CA VAL A 630 7.51 21.53 -1.86
C VAL A 630 7.07 20.21 -1.24
N GLY A 631 6.64 19.26 -2.08
CA GLY A 631 6.24 17.92 -1.64
C GLY A 631 7.00 16.79 -2.33
N SER A 632 6.96 16.73 -3.67
CA SER A 632 7.49 15.57 -4.42
C SER A 632 8.97 15.29 -4.17
N LEU A 633 9.79 16.33 -3.95
CA LEU A 633 11.20 16.20 -3.60
C LEU A 633 11.37 15.60 -2.19
N LEU A 634 10.61 16.09 -1.21
CA LEU A 634 10.63 15.59 0.17
C LEU A 634 10.18 14.13 0.27
N MET A 635 9.16 13.75 -0.50
CA MET A 635 8.60 12.39 -0.48
C MET A 635 9.49 11.34 -1.15
N ARG A 636 10.51 11.76 -1.89
CA ARG A 636 11.50 10.88 -2.54
C ARG A 636 12.85 10.88 -1.83
N ALA A 637 13.01 11.70 -0.80
CA ALA A 637 14.27 11.84 -0.10
C ALA A 637 14.58 10.58 0.72
N LEU A 638 15.81 10.07 0.59
CA LEU A 638 16.33 9.02 1.48
C LEU A 638 16.52 9.57 2.89
N ASP A 639 17.04 10.81 3.00
CA ASP A 639 17.10 11.58 4.23
C ASP A 639 16.25 12.86 4.07
N VAL A 640 15.00 12.79 4.54
CA VAL A 640 14.06 13.92 4.48
C VAL A 640 14.55 15.10 5.34
N LYS A 641 15.30 14.87 6.42
CA LYS A 641 15.80 15.93 7.29
C LYS A 641 16.90 16.72 6.59
N GLN A 642 17.85 16.04 5.97
CA GLN A 642 18.86 16.69 5.14
C GLN A 642 18.21 17.46 3.99
N GLN A 643 17.25 16.85 3.30
CA GLN A 643 16.59 17.49 2.15
C GLN A 643 15.84 18.77 2.55
N VAL A 644 15.17 18.79 3.71
CA VAL A 644 14.51 19.99 4.23
C VAL A 644 15.54 21.07 4.57
N ALA A 645 16.66 20.72 5.23
CA ALA A 645 17.70 21.67 5.58
C ALA A 645 18.31 22.36 4.33
N GLU A 646 18.56 21.59 3.28
CA GLU A 646 19.05 22.11 2.00
C GLU A 646 18.04 23.07 1.34
N LEU A 647 16.74 22.74 1.38
CA LEU A 647 15.69 23.61 0.86
C LEU A 647 15.56 24.90 1.66
N VAL A 648 15.64 24.83 2.99
CA VAL A 648 15.63 26.03 3.84
C VAL A 648 16.80 26.94 3.49
N ALA A 649 18.01 26.38 3.32
CA ALA A 649 19.17 27.15 2.92
C ALA A 649 18.99 27.80 1.53
N ALA A 650 18.44 27.06 0.56
CA ALA A 650 18.14 27.58 -0.77
C ALA A 650 17.11 28.73 -0.73
N CYS A 651 16.07 28.58 0.09
CA CYS A 651 15.02 29.58 0.29
C CYS A 651 15.57 30.90 0.87
N ARG A 652 16.48 30.82 1.85
CA ARG A 652 17.16 32.01 2.41
C ARG A 652 18.03 32.73 1.40
N GLY A 653 18.78 31.97 0.60
CA GLY A 653 19.68 32.53 -0.41
C GLY A 653 19.01 33.02 -1.70
N ALA A 654 17.72 32.77 -1.91
CA ALA A 654 17.08 33.02 -3.21
C ALA A 654 16.84 34.51 -3.53
N LYS A 655 16.74 35.36 -2.51
CA LYS A 655 16.58 36.83 -2.66
C LYS A 655 17.88 37.62 -2.43
N ALA A 656 18.99 36.91 -2.17
CA ALA A 656 20.31 37.50 -1.89
C ALA A 656 21.09 37.88 -3.15
#